data_AF-A0A482VKF9-F1
#
_entry.id   AF-A0A482VKF9-F1
#
_cell.length_a   1.000
_cell.length_b   1.000
_cell.length_c   1.000
_cell.angle_alpha   90.00
_cell.angle_beta   90.00
_cell.angle_gamma   90.00
#
_symmetry.space_group_name_H-M   'P 1'
#
loop_
_entity.id
_entity.type
_entity.pdbx_description
1 polymer ?
#
loop_
_entity_poly.entity_id
_entity_poly.type
_entity_poly.pdbx_seq_one_letter_code
_entity_poly.pdbx_strand_id
1 'polypeptide(L)'
;MAPLCKDVIIDVGMPVMHKNVAYNCRVIFLNQKILLIRPKMQMCDDGNYRESRWFSPWKKIRQTEDYFLPRMISKFTGQNVVPFGDAVISTRDTCLGFEICEELWNPASSHIDMALDGVEIISNSSGSYTELRKAYVSVDLVKSATFKSGGCYIFSNLRGCDGQRVYFGGCSCVAFNGHIISRAKQFALQDVEITVATVDLEDIRSYRNHIRSRSHLAAGSPSYPRVVVDFSLSPEHDATLPTAVPIEWIYLSPEEEIAQGPACWLWDYLRRSGQGGFFLPLSGGVDSSSTALIVFSMCRMVVEAIQRGDTRVLSDLRRLLGDAEYNPRSPSELCNRILVTCYMGTENSSKETKQRAASLAAAIGSYHMHIVIDKAITAIIEIFSGVTGLFPKFASKGGCPRQNLALQNIQARLRMVLSYLFAQLMLWARNRPGGLLVLGSANVDEGLRGYMTKYDCSSADINPIGGISKTDLRRFLYYVKNKFDIPIIGEIVDAPPTAELEPLQDGKLAQTDEEDMGMTYAELSQFGRLRKIEKCGPFSMYCKLVQTWSSNCTPREVAEKVKHFFRCYAINRHKMTVLTPSYHAEQYSPDDNRFDHRPFLYRANWSWQFRAIDKQLEYQVNAKRAIPNVATPSNKKIDNTSRIRTGIPV
;
A
#
# COMPACT_ATOMS: atom_id res chain seq x y z
N MET A 1 9.43 18.64 -33.53
CA MET A 1 8.61 17.56 -32.97
C MET A 1 9.55 16.42 -32.58
N ALA A 2 9.30 15.68 -31.49
CA ALA A 2 10.09 14.49 -31.21
C ALA A 2 9.82 13.48 -32.34
N PRO A 3 10.83 13.01 -33.11
CA PRO A 3 10.63 12.06 -34.21
C PRO A 3 9.88 10.79 -33.80
N LEU A 4 9.96 10.43 -32.52
CA LEU A 4 9.31 9.28 -31.89
C LEU A 4 7.77 9.35 -31.87
N CYS A 5 7.16 10.52 -32.11
CA CYS A 5 5.71 10.70 -32.06
C CYS A 5 5.04 10.66 -33.45
N LYS A 6 5.80 10.36 -34.51
CA LYS A 6 5.29 10.30 -35.87
C LYS A 6 4.60 8.96 -36.12
N ASP A 7 3.46 8.99 -36.80
CA ASP A 7 2.73 7.82 -37.27
C ASP A 7 2.31 6.85 -36.15
N VAL A 8 2.04 7.40 -34.96
CA VAL A 8 1.53 6.69 -33.78
C VAL A 8 0.45 7.55 -33.13
N ILE A 9 -0.71 6.95 -32.83
CA ILE A 9 -1.74 7.61 -32.00
C ILE A 9 -1.27 7.59 -30.55
N ILE A 10 -1.22 8.76 -29.92
CA ILE A 10 -0.72 8.92 -28.56
C ILE A 10 -1.84 9.45 -27.67
N ASP A 11 -2.06 8.76 -26.56
CA ASP A 11 -2.95 9.17 -25.47
C ASP A 11 -2.11 9.59 -24.25
N VAL A 12 -2.18 10.87 -23.86
CA VAL A 12 -1.54 11.40 -22.64
C VAL A 12 -2.55 11.99 -21.66
N GLY A 13 -2.24 11.91 -20.36
CA GLY A 13 -3.06 12.48 -19.30
C GLY A 13 -2.58 13.88 -18.92
N MET A 14 -3.50 14.84 -18.83
CA MET A 14 -3.22 16.14 -18.23
C MET A 14 -4.49 16.81 -17.70
N PRO A 15 -4.38 17.69 -16.69
CA PRO A 15 -5.50 18.55 -16.30
C PRO A 15 -5.81 19.55 -17.43
N VAL A 16 -7.09 19.70 -17.78
CA VAL A 16 -7.56 20.69 -18.76
C VAL A 16 -8.72 21.48 -18.18
N MET A 17 -8.68 22.80 -18.32
CA MET A 17 -9.77 23.67 -17.89
C MET A 17 -10.63 24.05 -19.09
N HIS A 18 -11.90 23.66 -19.09
CA HIS A 18 -12.87 24.00 -20.13
C HIS A 18 -14.02 24.80 -19.53
N LYS A 19 -14.31 25.98 -20.10
CA LYS A 19 -15.35 26.91 -19.59
C LYS A 19 -15.21 27.20 -18.09
N ASN A 20 -13.98 27.43 -17.63
CA ASN A 20 -13.61 27.65 -16.22
C ASN A 20 -13.86 26.46 -15.27
N VAL A 21 -14.00 25.25 -15.79
CA VAL A 21 -14.12 24.02 -15.01
C VAL A 21 -12.92 23.14 -15.26
N ALA A 22 -12.24 22.70 -14.19
CA ALA A 22 -11.08 21.82 -14.29
C ALA A 22 -11.52 20.35 -14.42
N TYR A 23 -10.95 19.66 -15.41
CA TYR A 23 -11.20 18.24 -15.68
C TYR A 23 -9.88 17.47 -15.68
N ASN A 24 -9.92 16.23 -15.18
CA ASN A 24 -8.87 15.24 -15.43
C ASN A 24 -9.09 14.69 -16.85
N CYS A 25 -8.19 14.93 -17.79
CA CYS A 25 -8.41 14.62 -19.20
C CYS A 25 -7.36 13.69 -19.79
N ARG A 26 -7.80 12.95 -20.79
CA ARG A 26 -6.95 12.37 -21.84
C ARG A 26 -6.88 13.33 -23.01
N VAL A 27 -5.70 13.53 -23.56
CA VAL A 27 -5.46 14.31 -24.79
C VAL A 27 -4.89 13.37 -25.81
N ILE A 28 -5.67 13.08 -26.84
CA ILE A 28 -5.32 12.14 -27.89
C ILE A 28 -4.86 12.91 -29.11
N PHE A 29 -3.68 12.58 -29.62
CA PHE A 29 -3.10 13.26 -30.78
C PHE A 29 -2.39 12.31 -31.73
N LEU A 30 -2.31 12.74 -32.99
CA LEU A 30 -1.62 12.05 -34.08
C LEU A 30 -1.02 13.11 -35.00
N ASN A 31 0.25 12.95 -35.38
CA ASN A 31 0.88 13.75 -36.43
C ASN A 31 0.64 15.28 -36.30
N GLN A 32 0.94 15.85 -35.13
CA GLN A 32 0.76 17.28 -34.77
C GLN A 32 -0.69 17.77 -34.67
N LYS A 33 -1.68 16.88 -34.73
CA LYS A 33 -3.08 17.23 -34.58
C LYS A 33 -3.65 16.60 -33.31
N ILE A 34 -4.30 17.40 -32.50
CA ILE A 34 -5.11 16.91 -31.38
C ILE A 34 -6.43 16.41 -31.99
N LEU A 35 -6.75 15.15 -31.72
CA LEU A 35 -7.92 14.46 -32.24
C LEU A 35 -9.11 14.63 -31.29
N LEU A 36 -8.88 14.43 -29.99
CA LEU A 36 -9.91 14.44 -28.96
C LEU A 36 -9.30 14.82 -27.60
N ILE A 37 -10.03 15.60 -26.82
CA ILE A 37 -9.80 15.75 -25.39
C ILE A 37 -10.96 15.06 -24.64
N ARG A 38 -10.68 13.92 -23.99
CA ARG A 38 -11.69 13.14 -23.25
C ARG A 38 -11.56 13.43 -21.74
N PRO A 39 -12.48 14.22 -21.15
CA PRO A 39 -12.52 14.43 -19.69
C PRO A 39 -13.07 13.22 -18.96
N LYS A 40 -12.54 12.92 -17.78
CA LYS A 40 -13.03 11.88 -16.86
C LYS A 40 -14.46 12.18 -16.40
N MET A 41 -15.29 11.14 -16.40
CA MET A 41 -16.73 11.20 -16.12
C MET A 41 -17.06 10.67 -14.72
N GLN A 42 -16.21 9.81 -14.16
CA GLN A 42 -16.38 9.24 -12.83
C GLN A 42 -15.13 9.47 -11.99
N MET A 43 -15.29 10.12 -10.84
CA MET A 43 -14.18 10.50 -9.97
C MET A 43 -13.96 9.46 -8.87
N CYS A 44 -12.70 9.33 -8.46
CA CYS A 44 -12.28 8.48 -7.35
C CYS A 44 -12.10 9.34 -6.09
N ASP A 45 -12.87 9.04 -5.05
CA ASP A 45 -12.95 9.83 -3.81
C ASP A 45 -12.90 8.96 -2.53
N ASP A 46 -12.47 7.71 -2.67
CA ASP A 46 -12.32 6.78 -1.55
C ASP A 46 -10.84 6.54 -1.18
N GLY A 47 -10.61 6.06 0.05
CA GLY A 47 -9.27 5.75 0.54
C GLY A 47 -8.31 6.94 0.47
N ASN A 48 -7.24 6.81 -0.33
CA ASN A 48 -6.27 7.89 -0.53
C ASN A 48 -6.68 8.88 -1.64
N TYR A 49 -7.67 8.56 -2.47
CA TYR A 49 -8.12 9.38 -3.59
C TYR A 49 -9.13 10.45 -3.16
N ARG A 50 -9.06 11.62 -3.80
CA ARG A 50 -9.90 12.80 -3.56
C ARG A 50 -10.01 13.67 -4.80
N GLU A 51 -10.23 13.06 -5.96
CA GLU A 51 -10.21 13.77 -7.24
C GLU A 51 -11.21 14.94 -7.29
N SER A 52 -12.39 14.79 -6.66
CA SER A 52 -13.41 15.84 -6.60
C SER A 52 -12.96 17.12 -5.89
N ARG A 53 -11.86 17.07 -5.12
CA ARG A 53 -11.25 18.26 -4.52
C ARG A 53 -10.72 19.22 -5.60
N TRP A 54 -10.27 18.71 -6.75
CA TRP A 54 -9.59 19.47 -7.78
C TRP A 54 -10.30 19.46 -9.13
N PHE A 55 -11.04 18.40 -9.44
CA PHE A 55 -11.65 18.17 -10.75
C PHE A 55 -13.16 17.98 -10.65
N SER A 56 -13.86 18.36 -11.72
CA SER A 56 -15.27 18.05 -11.91
C SER A 56 -15.43 16.89 -12.90
N PRO A 57 -16.35 15.95 -12.67
CA PRO A 57 -16.69 14.94 -13.66
C PRO A 57 -17.40 15.58 -14.86
N TRP A 58 -17.08 15.12 -16.07
CA TRP A 58 -17.90 15.41 -17.23
C TRP A 58 -19.27 14.74 -17.13
N LYS A 59 -20.34 15.53 -17.33
CA LYS A 59 -21.73 15.09 -17.14
C LYS A 59 -22.53 14.91 -18.43
N LYS A 60 -22.00 15.33 -19.57
CA LYS A 60 -22.72 15.31 -20.85
C LYS A 60 -22.38 14.02 -21.60
N ILE A 61 -23.04 12.94 -21.20
CA ILE A 61 -22.84 11.59 -21.74
C ILE A 61 -23.06 11.63 -23.27
N ARG A 62 -22.12 11.05 -24.03
CA ARG A 62 -22.13 10.97 -25.50
C ARG A 62 -22.30 12.33 -26.20
N GLN A 63 -21.71 13.37 -25.62
CA GLN A 63 -21.71 14.71 -26.18
C GLN A 63 -20.31 15.29 -26.14
N THR A 64 -20.02 16.13 -27.13
CA THR A 64 -18.80 16.92 -27.24
C THR A 64 -19.14 18.41 -27.31
N GLU A 65 -18.16 19.23 -26.95
CA GLU A 65 -18.15 20.66 -27.17
C GLU A 65 -16.85 21.08 -27.85
N ASP A 66 -16.85 22.24 -28.50
CA ASP A 66 -15.62 22.82 -29.01
C ASP A 66 -14.76 23.35 -27.86
N TYR A 67 -13.51 22.88 -27.81
CA TYR A 67 -12.48 23.40 -26.93
C TYR A 67 -11.51 24.27 -27.71
N PHE A 68 -11.41 25.54 -27.33
CA PHE A 68 -10.46 26.48 -27.90
C PHE A 68 -9.06 26.20 -27.38
N LEU A 69 -8.15 25.85 -28.29
CA LEU A 69 -6.78 25.52 -27.95
C LEU A 69 -6.01 26.78 -27.50
N PRO A 70 -5.07 26.65 -26.54
CA PRO A 70 -4.14 27.73 -26.21
C PRO A 70 -3.36 28.17 -27.45
N ARG A 71 -3.12 29.48 -27.61
CA ARG A 71 -2.39 30.04 -28.77
C ARG A 71 -1.07 29.32 -29.05
N MET A 72 -0.35 28.90 -28.00
CA MET A 72 0.89 28.14 -28.14
C MET A 72 0.67 26.80 -28.86
N ILE A 73 -0.41 26.08 -28.56
CA ILE A 73 -0.75 24.81 -29.19
C ILE A 73 -1.28 25.06 -30.60
N SER A 74 -2.20 26.01 -30.78
CA SER A 74 -2.74 26.37 -32.11
C SER A 74 -1.67 26.75 -33.12
N LYS A 75 -0.62 27.46 -32.69
CA LYS A 75 0.52 27.81 -33.55
C LYS A 75 1.24 26.57 -34.10
N PHE A 76 1.35 25.50 -33.32
CA PHE A 76 2.01 24.26 -33.74
C PHE A 76 1.07 23.31 -34.47
N THR A 77 -0.16 23.16 -34.00
CA THR A 77 -1.11 22.21 -34.57
C THR A 77 -1.84 22.77 -35.78
N GLY A 78 -1.89 24.09 -35.95
CA GLY A 78 -2.77 24.74 -36.92
C GLY A 78 -4.26 24.53 -36.65
N GLN A 79 -4.64 24.14 -35.42
CA GLN A 79 -6.02 23.97 -34.99
C GLN A 79 -6.39 25.06 -33.99
N ASN A 80 -7.56 25.68 -34.17
CA ASN A 80 -8.10 26.64 -33.20
C ASN A 80 -9.04 25.97 -32.19
N VAL A 81 -9.79 24.97 -32.64
CA VAL A 81 -10.75 24.20 -31.84
C VAL A 81 -10.54 22.71 -32.04
N VAL A 82 -10.86 21.94 -31.00
CA VAL A 82 -10.87 20.46 -31.01
C VAL A 82 -12.06 19.93 -30.21
N PRO A 83 -12.53 18.70 -30.50
CA PRO A 83 -13.59 18.07 -29.71
C PRO A 83 -13.16 17.85 -28.25
N PHE A 84 -14.03 18.25 -27.32
CA PHE A 84 -13.89 18.01 -25.89
C PHE A 84 -15.15 17.35 -25.34
N GLY A 85 -15.05 16.14 -24.81
CA GLY A 85 -16.19 15.42 -24.25
C GLY A 85 -16.12 13.92 -24.44
N ASP A 86 -17.30 13.29 -24.43
CA ASP A 86 -17.45 11.83 -24.46
C ASP A 86 -17.65 11.34 -25.90
N ALA A 87 -16.53 10.94 -26.53
CA ALA A 87 -16.45 10.53 -27.92
C ALA A 87 -15.43 9.40 -28.12
N VAL A 88 -15.48 8.78 -29.30
CA VAL A 88 -14.58 7.71 -29.72
C VAL A 88 -13.84 8.13 -31.00
N ILE A 89 -12.71 7.48 -31.31
CA ILE A 89 -11.94 7.74 -32.52
C ILE A 89 -12.13 6.58 -33.49
N SER A 90 -12.58 6.87 -34.71
CA SER A 90 -12.71 5.87 -35.78
C SER A 90 -11.61 6.08 -36.81
N THR A 91 -10.77 5.06 -36.99
CA THR A 91 -9.77 4.99 -38.05
C THR A 91 -10.34 4.25 -39.25
N ARG A 92 -9.54 4.05 -40.31
CA ARG A 92 -9.99 3.30 -41.51
C ARG A 92 -10.31 1.84 -41.19
N ASP A 93 -9.66 1.28 -40.19
CA ASP A 93 -9.60 -0.14 -39.88
C ASP A 93 -10.19 -0.52 -38.51
N THR A 94 -10.34 0.42 -37.57
CA THR A 94 -10.85 0.11 -36.21
C THR A 94 -11.48 1.32 -35.52
N CYS A 95 -11.94 1.12 -34.27
CA CYS A 95 -12.49 2.16 -33.42
C CYS A 95 -11.92 2.06 -32.00
N LEU A 96 -11.44 3.21 -31.50
CA LEU A 96 -10.75 3.41 -30.22
C LEU A 96 -11.64 4.16 -29.23
N GLY A 97 -11.77 3.62 -28.01
CA GLY A 97 -12.44 4.26 -26.88
C GLY A 97 -11.49 4.49 -25.70
N PHE A 98 -11.89 5.39 -24.81
CA PHE A 98 -11.05 5.86 -23.71
C PHE A 98 -11.81 5.78 -22.40
N GLU A 99 -11.35 4.89 -21.52
CA GLU A 99 -11.83 4.73 -20.15
C GLU A 99 -10.75 5.29 -19.21
N ILE A 100 -11.11 5.94 -18.11
CA ILE A 100 -10.10 6.56 -17.23
C ILE A 100 -10.21 5.99 -15.82
N CYS A 101 -9.21 5.19 -15.42
CA CYS A 101 -9.07 4.68 -14.06
C CYS A 101 -10.42 4.15 -13.53
N GLU A 102 -10.93 4.72 -12.42
CA GLU A 102 -12.18 4.39 -11.72
C GLU A 102 -13.40 4.10 -12.60
N GLU A 103 -13.46 4.64 -13.82
CA GLU A 103 -14.52 4.31 -14.79
C GLU A 103 -14.63 2.80 -15.08
N LEU A 104 -13.53 2.02 -14.95
CA LEU A 104 -13.53 0.55 -15.05
C LEU A 104 -14.17 -0.15 -13.84
N TRP A 105 -14.01 0.41 -12.64
CA TRP A 105 -14.42 -0.22 -11.38
C TRP A 105 -15.93 -0.06 -11.11
N ASN A 106 -16.57 0.86 -11.80
CA ASN A 106 -17.98 1.15 -11.61
C ASN A 106 -18.87 0.04 -12.18
N PRO A 107 -20.00 -0.31 -11.51
CA PRO A 107 -20.96 -1.28 -12.04
C PRO A 107 -21.45 -0.98 -13.46
N ALA A 108 -21.61 0.30 -13.80
CA ALA A 108 -21.91 0.76 -15.15
C ALA A 108 -20.64 1.36 -15.78
N SER A 109 -19.64 0.50 -16.01
CA SER A 109 -18.36 0.91 -16.58
C SER A 109 -18.53 1.48 -17.99
N SER A 110 -17.74 2.48 -18.34
CA SER A 110 -17.87 3.21 -19.62
C SER A 110 -17.60 2.34 -20.85
N HIS A 111 -16.75 1.31 -20.72
CA HIS A 111 -16.45 0.39 -21.80
C HIS A 111 -17.64 -0.46 -22.26
N ILE A 112 -18.68 -0.63 -21.43
CA ILE A 112 -19.85 -1.46 -21.77
C ILE A 112 -20.56 -0.86 -22.98
N ASP A 113 -20.91 0.42 -22.88
CA ASP A 113 -21.60 1.15 -23.93
C ASP A 113 -20.70 1.36 -25.16
N MET A 114 -19.41 1.64 -24.96
CA MET A 114 -18.45 1.75 -26.05
C MET A 114 -18.35 0.44 -26.85
N ALA A 115 -18.26 -0.70 -26.16
CA ALA A 115 -18.17 -2.00 -26.82
C ALA A 115 -19.47 -2.40 -27.55
N LEU A 116 -20.63 -1.99 -27.04
CA LEU A 116 -21.92 -2.19 -27.72
C LEU A 116 -22.02 -1.33 -29.00
N ASP A 117 -21.51 -0.10 -28.98
CA ASP A 117 -21.41 0.76 -30.18
C ASP A 117 -20.29 0.31 -31.15
N GLY A 118 -19.58 -0.77 -30.83
CA GLY A 118 -18.59 -1.39 -31.72
C GLY A 118 -17.17 -0.84 -31.58
N VAL A 119 -16.83 -0.13 -30.52
CA VAL A 119 -15.42 0.17 -30.17
C VAL A 119 -14.67 -1.14 -29.97
N GLU A 120 -13.58 -1.37 -30.69
CA GLU A 120 -12.82 -2.64 -30.67
C GLU A 120 -11.64 -2.59 -29.69
N ILE A 121 -11.04 -1.41 -29.53
CA ILE A 121 -9.89 -1.18 -28.65
C ILE A 121 -10.26 -0.13 -27.60
N ILE A 122 -10.08 -0.46 -26.33
CA ILE A 122 -10.30 0.47 -25.21
C ILE A 122 -8.97 0.74 -24.53
N SER A 123 -8.59 2.01 -24.42
CA SER A 123 -7.45 2.44 -23.61
C SER A 123 -7.92 2.87 -22.24
N ASN A 124 -7.34 2.28 -21.19
CA ASN A 124 -7.48 2.74 -19.82
C ASN A 124 -6.18 3.28 -19.27
N SER A 125 -6.19 4.57 -18.96
CA SER A 125 -5.09 5.23 -18.27
C SER A 125 -5.41 5.43 -16.79
N SER A 126 -4.57 4.84 -15.95
CA SER A 126 -4.76 4.72 -14.51
C SER A 126 -3.64 5.36 -13.70
N GLY A 127 -3.99 5.72 -12.47
CA GLY A 127 -3.06 6.13 -11.41
C GLY A 127 -3.37 5.33 -10.15
N SER A 128 -3.31 4.01 -10.26
CA SER A 128 -3.73 3.08 -9.21
C SER A 128 -2.55 2.72 -8.31
N TYR A 129 -2.64 3.11 -7.03
CA TYR A 129 -1.64 2.76 -6.03
C TYR A 129 -1.71 1.27 -5.62
N THR A 130 -0.59 0.76 -5.10
CA THR A 130 -0.48 -0.61 -4.60
C THR A 130 -1.17 -0.77 -3.25
N GLU A 131 -1.96 -1.82 -3.13
CA GLU A 131 -2.41 -2.39 -1.86
C GLU A 131 -1.93 -3.84 -1.79
N LEU A 132 -1.45 -4.24 -0.60
CA LEU A 132 -0.89 -5.57 -0.38
C LEU A 132 -1.95 -6.64 -0.70
N ARG A 133 -1.58 -7.63 -1.53
CA ARG A 133 -2.41 -8.73 -2.04
C ARG A 133 -3.51 -8.34 -3.04
N LYS A 134 -3.52 -7.11 -3.56
CA LYS A 134 -4.66 -6.61 -4.37
C LYS A 134 -4.36 -6.39 -5.84
N ALA A 135 -3.18 -6.79 -6.32
CA ALA A 135 -2.86 -6.75 -7.75
C ALA A 135 -3.93 -7.44 -8.63
N TYR A 136 -4.52 -8.55 -8.13
CA TYR A 136 -5.56 -9.30 -8.84
C TYR A 136 -6.79 -8.48 -9.21
N VAL A 137 -7.14 -7.45 -8.42
CA VAL A 137 -8.36 -6.66 -8.65
C VAL A 137 -8.33 -6.01 -10.03
N SER A 138 -7.23 -5.34 -10.37
CA SER A 138 -7.06 -4.70 -11.68
C SER A 138 -7.03 -5.73 -12.82
N VAL A 139 -6.30 -6.84 -12.62
CA VAL A 139 -6.16 -7.90 -13.63
C VAL A 139 -7.51 -8.54 -13.94
N ASP A 140 -8.27 -8.91 -12.91
CA ASP A 140 -9.56 -9.59 -13.06
C ASP A 140 -10.63 -8.67 -13.66
N LEU A 141 -10.61 -7.37 -13.35
CA LEU A 141 -11.50 -6.38 -13.96
C LEU A 141 -11.20 -6.20 -15.45
N VAL A 142 -9.94 -6.03 -15.82
CA VAL A 142 -9.53 -5.88 -17.23
C VAL A 142 -9.82 -7.16 -18.03
N LYS A 143 -9.54 -8.34 -17.47
CA LYS A 143 -9.91 -9.63 -18.08
C LYS A 143 -11.43 -9.74 -18.25
N SER A 144 -12.18 -9.41 -17.21
CA SER A 144 -13.65 -9.50 -17.23
C SER A 144 -14.28 -8.51 -18.21
N ALA A 145 -13.71 -7.30 -18.37
CA ALA A 145 -14.15 -6.32 -19.35
C ALA A 145 -14.05 -6.87 -20.79
N THR A 146 -12.92 -7.49 -21.15
CA THR A 146 -12.74 -8.06 -22.49
C THR A 146 -13.44 -9.41 -22.67
N PHE A 147 -13.57 -10.22 -21.61
CA PHE A 147 -14.30 -11.47 -21.64
C PHE A 147 -15.79 -11.25 -21.92
N LYS A 148 -16.43 -10.29 -21.22
CA LYS A 148 -17.86 -10.04 -21.40
C LYS A 148 -18.19 -9.30 -22.70
N SER A 149 -17.33 -8.35 -23.10
CA SER A 149 -17.63 -7.43 -24.21
C SER A 149 -17.00 -7.85 -25.54
N GLY A 150 -15.97 -8.71 -25.51
CA GLY A 150 -15.00 -8.86 -26.60
C GLY A 150 -14.19 -7.58 -26.84
N GLY A 151 -13.03 -7.71 -27.45
CA GLY A 151 -12.15 -6.58 -27.80
C GLY A 151 -10.79 -6.64 -27.14
N CYS A 152 -10.00 -5.61 -27.44
CA CYS A 152 -8.69 -5.36 -26.87
C CYS A 152 -8.79 -4.26 -25.81
N TYR A 153 -8.16 -4.47 -24.66
CA TYR A 153 -8.14 -3.51 -23.56
C TYR A 153 -6.70 -3.27 -23.13
N ILE A 154 -6.26 -2.01 -23.26
CA ILE A 154 -4.92 -1.56 -22.95
C ILE A 154 -4.99 -0.85 -21.60
N PHE A 155 -4.50 -1.49 -20.55
CA PHE A 155 -4.40 -0.88 -19.22
C PHE A 155 -2.99 -0.33 -19.01
N SER A 156 -2.88 0.97 -18.76
CA SER A 156 -1.62 1.65 -18.47
C SER A 156 -1.71 2.32 -17.10
N ASN A 157 -0.70 2.12 -16.27
CA ASN A 157 -0.67 2.67 -14.92
C ASN A 157 0.69 3.31 -14.61
N LEU A 158 0.68 4.27 -13.68
CA LEU A 158 1.90 4.78 -13.08
C LEU A 158 2.66 3.66 -12.35
N ARG A 159 4.00 3.82 -12.26
CA ARG A 159 4.84 3.01 -11.40
C ARG A 159 5.85 3.87 -10.66
N GLY A 160 6.04 3.60 -9.37
CA GLY A 160 6.98 4.34 -8.52
C GLY A 160 6.28 5.17 -7.45
N CYS A 161 7.06 5.92 -6.69
CA CYS A 161 6.56 7.00 -5.84
C CYS A 161 6.44 8.29 -6.67
N ASP A 162 5.40 9.10 -6.53
CA ASP A 162 5.25 10.39 -7.22
C ASP A 162 5.48 11.61 -6.31
N GLY A 163 6.03 11.40 -5.11
CA GLY A 163 6.16 12.41 -4.05
C GLY A 163 5.12 12.26 -2.94
N GLN A 164 4.37 11.17 -2.91
CA GLN A 164 3.43 10.84 -1.85
C GLN A 164 3.87 9.62 -1.02
N ARG A 165 3.01 9.21 -0.08
CA ARG A 165 3.21 8.01 0.74
C ARG A 165 2.83 6.70 0.02
N VAL A 166 2.16 6.82 -1.12
CA VAL A 166 1.73 5.69 -1.93
C VAL A 166 2.81 5.31 -2.93
N TYR A 167 2.80 4.05 -3.35
CA TYR A 167 3.58 3.58 -4.48
C TYR A 167 2.59 3.11 -5.55
N PHE A 168 2.78 3.53 -6.79
CA PHE A 168 1.96 3.08 -7.91
C PHE A 168 2.50 1.75 -8.42
N GLY A 169 1.60 0.77 -8.54
CA GLY A 169 1.98 -0.63 -8.71
C GLY A 169 2.31 -1.04 -10.13
N GLY A 170 2.36 -0.14 -11.11
CA GLY A 170 2.50 -0.52 -12.50
C GLY A 170 1.41 -1.54 -12.88
N CYS A 171 1.82 -2.75 -13.26
CA CYS A 171 0.93 -3.81 -13.75
C CYS A 171 0.17 -3.42 -15.01
N SER A 172 0.72 -2.49 -15.81
CA SER A 172 0.23 -2.20 -17.16
C SER A 172 0.13 -3.49 -17.95
N CYS A 173 -0.95 -3.69 -18.70
CA CYS A 173 -1.19 -4.93 -19.40
C CYS A 173 -2.08 -4.74 -20.63
N VAL A 174 -2.04 -5.72 -21.52
CA VAL A 174 -2.95 -5.83 -22.65
C VAL A 174 -3.80 -7.07 -22.44
N ALA A 175 -5.11 -6.89 -22.45
CA ALA A 175 -6.08 -7.98 -22.43
C ALA A 175 -6.83 -8.07 -23.76
N PHE A 176 -7.17 -9.28 -24.14
CA PHE A 176 -7.76 -9.58 -25.43
C PHE A 176 -8.74 -10.75 -25.28
N ASN A 177 -10.03 -10.48 -25.52
CA ASN A 177 -11.11 -11.46 -25.44
C ASN A 177 -11.10 -12.36 -24.18
N GLY A 178 -10.76 -11.77 -23.01
CA GLY A 178 -10.71 -12.47 -21.72
C GLY A 178 -9.35 -13.01 -21.30
N HIS A 179 -8.34 -12.90 -22.15
CA HIS A 179 -6.97 -13.34 -21.89
C HIS A 179 -6.04 -12.15 -21.65
N ILE A 180 -5.05 -12.28 -20.77
CA ILE A 180 -3.91 -11.36 -20.75
C ILE A 180 -2.92 -11.85 -21.79
N ILE A 181 -2.41 -10.96 -22.63
CA ILE A 181 -1.44 -11.29 -23.70
C ILE A 181 -0.10 -10.59 -23.53
N SER A 182 -0.03 -9.56 -22.68
CA SER A 182 1.21 -8.85 -22.37
C SER A 182 1.09 -8.11 -21.05
N ARG A 183 2.18 -8.00 -20.27
CA ARG A 183 2.18 -7.32 -18.96
C ARG A 183 3.53 -6.71 -18.59
N ALA A 184 3.47 -5.62 -17.82
CA ALA A 184 4.58 -4.96 -17.14
C ALA A 184 4.80 -5.54 -15.73
N LYS A 185 5.95 -5.21 -15.13
CA LYS A 185 6.27 -5.58 -13.75
C LYS A 185 5.49 -4.71 -12.75
N GLN A 186 5.18 -5.30 -11.60
CA GLN A 186 4.55 -4.59 -10.48
C GLN A 186 5.53 -3.60 -9.81
N PHE A 187 6.75 -4.06 -9.53
CA PHE A 187 7.80 -3.28 -8.90
C PHE A 187 9.06 -3.29 -9.76
N ALA A 188 9.63 -2.12 -10.03
CA ALA A 188 10.92 -2.02 -10.73
C ALA A 188 11.54 -0.63 -10.49
N LEU A 189 12.86 -0.55 -10.65
CA LEU A 189 13.62 0.71 -10.51
C LEU A 189 13.62 1.55 -11.79
N GLN A 190 13.26 0.94 -12.94
CA GLN A 190 13.20 1.63 -14.22
C GLN A 190 12.07 2.66 -14.23
N ASP A 191 12.37 3.89 -14.65
CA ASP A 191 11.38 4.96 -14.80
C ASP A 191 10.35 4.66 -15.89
N VAL A 192 10.72 3.91 -16.94
CA VAL A 192 9.86 3.60 -18.09
C VAL A 192 9.90 2.10 -18.38
N GLU A 193 8.73 1.49 -18.49
CA GLU A 193 8.54 0.15 -19.06
C GLU A 193 7.41 0.22 -20.08
N ILE A 194 7.61 -0.40 -21.24
CA ILE A 194 6.64 -0.42 -22.34
C ILE A 194 6.17 -1.86 -22.53
N THR A 195 4.85 -2.03 -22.59
CA THR A 195 4.20 -3.31 -22.85
C THR A 195 3.59 -3.25 -24.26
N VAL A 196 3.95 -4.21 -25.10
CA VAL A 196 3.50 -4.28 -26.50
C VAL A 196 2.83 -5.63 -26.74
N ALA A 197 1.80 -5.64 -27.59
CA ALA A 197 1.17 -6.84 -28.09
C ALA A 197 0.66 -6.59 -29.52
N THR A 198 0.82 -7.58 -30.39
CA THR A 198 0.23 -7.61 -31.73
C THR A 198 -1.06 -8.42 -31.66
N VAL A 199 -2.17 -7.87 -32.13
CA VAL A 199 -3.49 -8.52 -32.11
C VAL A 199 -4.15 -8.48 -33.49
N ASP A 200 -4.95 -9.50 -33.80
CA ASP A 200 -5.80 -9.52 -34.99
C ASP A 200 -7.18 -8.93 -34.65
N LEU A 201 -7.61 -7.92 -35.40
CA LEU A 201 -8.93 -7.31 -35.21
C LEU A 201 -10.07 -8.26 -35.64
N GLU A 202 -9.82 -9.18 -36.56
CA GLU A 202 -10.82 -10.15 -36.99
C GLU A 202 -11.17 -11.15 -35.88
N ASP A 203 -10.23 -11.45 -34.98
CA ASP A 203 -10.52 -12.23 -33.78
C ASP A 203 -11.51 -11.52 -32.85
N ILE A 204 -11.44 -10.19 -32.74
CA ILE A 204 -12.43 -9.40 -31.98
C ILE A 204 -13.80 -9.51 -32.65
N ARG A 205 -13.85 -9.32 -33.97
CA ARG A 205 -15.09 -9.34 -34.76
C ARG A 205 -15.77 -10.70 -34.72
N SER A 206 -14.98 -11.76 -34.88
CA SER A 206 -15.42 -13.16 -34.79
C SER A 206 -15.92 -13.50 -33.38
N TYR A 207 -15.14 -13.18 -32.33
CA TYR A 207 -15.52 -13.40 -30.94
C TYR A 207 -16.86 -12.73 -30.60
N ARG A 208 -17.02 -11.47 -31.00
CA ARG A 208 -18.24 -10.70 -30.78
C ARG A 208 -19.44 -11.26 -31.54
N ASN A 209 -19.25 -11.68 -32.79
CA ASN A 209 -20.33 -12.24 -33.61
C ASN A 209 -20.75 -13.65 -33.20
N HIS A 210 -19.83 -14.41 -32.60
CA HIS A 210 -20.12 -15.71 -31.99
C HIS A 210 -21.11 -15.56 -30.81
N ILE A 211 -21.02 -14.48 -30.04
CA ILE A 211 -21.91 -14.19 -28.90
C ILE A 211 -23.18 -13.46 -29.40
N ARG A 212 -24.15 -14.22 -29.92
CA ARG A 212 -25.35 -13.65 -30.55
C ARG A 212 -26.20 -12.76 -29.64
N SER A 213 -26.36 -13.11 -28.37
CA SER A 213 -27.12 -12.30 -27.39
C SER A 213 -26.55 -10.89 -27.25
N ARG A 214 -25.21 -10.76 -27.24
CA ARG A 214 -24.52 -9.46 -27.26
C ARG A 214 -24.83 -8.69 -28.55
N SER A 215 -24.75 -9.34 -29.71
CA SER A 215 -25.03 -8.68 -31.01
C SER A 215 -26.45 -8.13 -31.10
N HIS A 216 -27.44 -8.81 -30.52
CA HIS A 216 -28.81 -8.30 -30.45
C HIS A 216 -28.92 -7.02 -29.62
N LEU A 217 -28.21 -6.94 -28.49
CA LEU A 217 -28.15 -5.72 -27.68
C LEU A 217 -27.38 -4.59 -28.39
N ALA A 218 -26.25 -4.91 -29.03
CA ALA A 218 -25.43 -3.95 -29.76
C ALA A 218 -26.18 -3.27 -30.91
N ALA A 219 -27.03 -4.02 -31.63
CA ALA A 219 -27.82 -3.51 -32.75
C ALA A 219 -28.80 -2.37 -32.38
N GLY A 220 -29.23 -2.30 -31.11
CA GLY A 220 -30.08 -1.22 -30.59
C GLY A 220 -29.33 -0.19 -29.74
N SER A 221 -28.01 -0.28 -29.64
CA SER A 221 -27.24 0.63 -28.79
C SER A 221 -27.17 2.04 -29.40
N PRO A 222 -27.32 3.11 -28.59
CA PRO A 222 -27.20 4.46 -29.13
C PRO A 222 -25.75 4.75 -29.52
N SER A 223 -25.55 5.61 -30.52
CA SER A 223 -24.21 5.89 -31.03
C SER A 223 -23.38 6.82 -30.15
N TYR A 224 -22.06 6.68 -30.19
CA TYR A 224 -21.12 7.69 -29.71
C TYR A 224 -20.83 8.73 -30.80
N PRO A 225 -20.54 10.00 -30.43
CA PRO A 225 -19.85 10.92 -31.32
C PRO A 225 -18.52 10.31 -31.78
N ARG A 226 -18.28 10.30 -33.09
CA ARG A 226 -17.08 9.70 -33.71
C ARG A 226 -16.19 10.76 -34.33
N VAL A 227 -14.95 10.83 -33.85
CA VAL A 227 -13.89 11.59 -34.51
C VAL A 227 -13.28 10.69 -35.60
N VAL A 228 -13.59 10.99 -36.85
CA VAL A 228 -13.07 10.24 -38.01
C VAL A 228 -11.64 10.69 -38.29
N VAL A 229 -10.72 9.73 -38.38
CA VAL A 229 -9.29 9.96 -38.58
C VAL A 229 -8.81 9.17 -39.78
N ASP A 230 -8.22 9.86 -40.74
CA ASP A 230 -7.67 9.26 -41.95
C ASP A 230 -6.31 8.58 -41.68
N PHE A 231 -6.36 7.45 -40.98
CA PHE A 231 -5.20 6.68 -40.53
C PHE A 231 -5.57 5.20 -40.44
N SER A 232 -4.60 4.31 -40.60
CA SER A 232 -4.74 2.87 -40.34
C SER A 232 -3.76 2.48 -39.23
N LEU A 233 -4.23 1.72 -38.24
CA LEU A 233 -3.38 1.16 -37.19
C LEU A 233 -2.63 -0.08 -37.68
N SER A 234 -3.20 -0.86 -38.59
CA SER A 234 -2.52 -1.98 -39.23
C SER A 234 -1.74 -1.53 -40.48
N PRO A 235 -0.55 -2.13 -40.74
CA PRO A 235 0.15 -1.92 -42.00
C PRO A 235 -0.55 -2.66 -43.15
N GLU A 236 -0.31 -2.23 -44.40
CA GLU A 236 -0.85 -2.92 -45.59
C GLU A 236 -0.32 -4.35 -45.79
N HIS A 237 0.81 -4.68 -45.18
CA HIS A 237 1.46 -5.99 -45.25
C HIS A 237 1.76 -6.51 -43.84
N ASP A 238 0.86 -7.34 -43.31
CA ASP A 238 0.86 -7.85 -41.94
C ASP A 238 0.97 -9.39 -41.85
N ALA A 239 0.97 -10.10 -42.98
CA ALA A 239 0.93 -11.56 -43.06
C ALA A 239 2.07 -12.29 -42.31
N THR A 240 3.17 -11.60 -42.00
CA THR A 240 4.33 -12.16 -41.27
C THR A 240 4.43 -11.69 -39.83
N LEU A 241 3.51 -10.84 -39.36
CA LEU A 241 3.54 -10.34 -37.99
C LEU A 241 2.98 -11.40 -37.03
N PRO A 242 3.78 -11.89 -36.06
CA PRO A 242 3.28 -12.85 -35.10
C PRO A 242 2.27 -12.18 -34.16
N THR A 243 1.11 -12.83 -33.98
CA THR A 243 0.13 -12.43 -32.99
C THR A 243 0.57 -12.84 -31.58
N ALA A 244 0.24 -12.00 -30.60
CA ALA A 244 0.54 -12.29 -29.20
C ALA A 244 -0.34 -13.43 -28.68
N VAL A 245 0.26 -14.34 -27.91
CA VAL A 245 -0.44 -15.48 -27.31
C VAL A 245 -0.82 -15.20 -25.86
N PRO A 246 -1.89 -15.84 -25.34
CA PRO A 246 -2.24 -15.74 -23.92
C PRO A 246 -1.09 -16.10 -22.99
N ILE A 247 -0.93 -15.32 -21.91
CA ILE A 247 0.03 -15.55 -20.85
C ILE A 247 -0.66 -15.76 -19.51
N GLU A 248 -0.02 -16.56 -18.64
CA GLU A 248 -0.46 -16.70 -17.25
C GLU A 248 0.02 -15.51 -16.40
N TRP A 249 -0.87 -14.98 -15.57
CA TRP A 249 -0.51 -13.95 -14.61
C TRP A 249 0.06 -14.55 -13.33
N ILE A 250 1.39 -14.51 -13.20
CA ILE A 250 2.07 -14.88 -11.95
C ILE A 250 1.95 -13.72 -10.95
N TYR A 251 1.26 -13.95 -9.83
CA TYR A 251 1.16 -13.02 -8.71
C TYR A 251 2.34 -13.21 -7.75
N LEU A 252 2.81 -12.09 -7.19
CA LEU A 252 3.81 -12.12 -6.13
C LEU A 252 3.17 -12.60 -4.82
N SER A 253 3.94 -13.34 -4.02
CA SER A 253 3.53 -13.64 -2.64
C SER A 253 3.47 -12.35 -1.81
N PRO A 254 2.72 -12.30 -0.69
CA PRO A 254 2.71 -11.13 0.18
C PRO A 254 4.11 -10.72 0.67
N GLU A 255 4.97 -11.70 0.95
CA GLU A 255 6.35 -11.47 1.37
C GLU A 255 7.21 -10.89 0.25
N GLU A 256 6.98 -11.31 -1.00
CA GLU A 256 7.62 -10.74 -2.19
C GLU A 256 7.17 -9.30 -2.45
N GLU A 257 5.88 -9.01 -2.29
CA GLU A 257 5.35 -7.64 -2.39
C GLU A 257 5.97 -6.73 -1.32
N ILE A 258 6.13 -7.22 -0.07
CA ILE A 258 6.80 -6.49 1.01
C ILE A 258 8.31 -6.32 0.74
N ALA A 259 8.95 -7.31 0.13
CA ALA A 259 10.37 -7.22 -0.21
C ALA A 259 10.64 -6.18 -1.32
N GLN A 260 9.69 -5.99 -2.26
CA GLN A 260 9.90 -5.17 -3.45
C GLN A 260 9.24 -3.79 -3.38
N GLY A 261 7.99 -3.68 -2.92
CA GLY A 261 7.21 -2.44 -2.95
C GLY A 261 7.82 -1.32 -2.09
N PRO A 262 7.92 -1.52 -0.76
CA PRO A 262 8.62 -0.60 0.13
C PRO A 262 10.07 -0.32 -0.30
N ALA A 263 10.78 -1.29 -0.89
CA ALA A 263 12.16 -1.12 -1.35
C ALA A 263 12.24 -0.15 -2.54
N CYS A 264 11.40 -0.33 -3.57
CA CYS A 264 11.30 0.62 -4.69
C CYS A 264 10.85 2.00 -4.21
N TRP A 265 9.93 2.06 -3.24
CA TRP A 265 9.48 3.32 -2.65
C TRP A 265 10.61 4.08 -1.94
N LEU A 266 11.44 3.38 -1.16
CA LEU A 266 12.63 3.97 -0.54
C LEU A 266 13.65 4.44 -1.57
N TRP A 267 13.85 3.70 -2.67
CA TRP A 267 14.75 4.11 -3.75
C TRP A 267 14.31 5.44 -4.38
N ASP A 268 13.02 5.55 -4.71
CA ASP A 268 12.47 6.78 -5.26
C ASP A 268 12.54 7.94 -4.27
N TYR A 269 12.23 7.71 -2.99
CA TYR A 269 12.38 8.73 -1.95
C TYR A 269 13.83 9.22 -1.84
N LEU A 270 14.79 8.29 -1.80
CA LEU A 270 16.18 8.63 -1.60
C LEU A 270 16.76 9.40 -2.80
N ARG A 271 16.59 8.89 -4.03
CA ARG A 271 17.16 9.53 -5.22
C ARG A 271 16.54 10.89 -5.55
N ARG A 272 15.30 11.14 -5.11
CA ARG A 272 14.55 12.39 -5.38
C ARG A 272 14.64 13.42 -4.24
N SER A 273 14.84 12.98 -2.99
CA SER A 273 15.03 13.89 -1.85
C SER A 273 16.40 14.58 -1.84
N GLY A 274 17.38 14.04 -2.57
CA GLY A 274 18.75 14.54 -2.57
C GLY A 274 19.54 14.19 -1.29
N GLN A 275 19.03 13.27 -0.46
CA GLN A 275 19.72 12.80 0.74
C GLN A 275 20.77 11.74 0.42
N GLY A 276 21.79 11.61 1.27
CA GLY A 276 22.96 10.75 1.04
C GLY A 276 22.83 9.32 1.57
N GLY A 277 21.68 9.00 2.19
CA GLY A 277 21.37 7.68 2.74
C GLY A 277 20.26 7.71 3.79
N PHE A 278 20.24 6.68 4.64
CA PHE A 278 19.29 6.45 5.71
C PHE A 278 19.99 6.31 7.06
N PHE A 279 19.33 6.80 8.11
CA PHE A 279 19.65 6.50 9.49
C PHE A 279 18.53 5.67 10.11
N LEU A 280 18.87 4.52 10.70
CA LEU A 280 17.91 3.61 11.31
C LEU A 280 18.29 3.29 12.76
N PRO A 281 17.44 3.67 13.73
CA PRO A 281 17.54 3.16 15.10
C PRO A 281 17.25 1.65 15.11
N LEU A 282 18.30 0.84 15.23
CA LEU A 282 18.19 -0.62 15.12
C LEU A 282 18.13 -1.25 16.51
N SER A 283 16.96 -1.76 16.89
CA SER A 283 16.71 -2.31 18.23
C SER A 283 17.04 -3.81 18.36
N GLY A 284 17.23 -4.53 17.25
CA GLY A 284 17.39 -5.99 17.28
C GLY A 284 16.07 -6.77 17.49
N GLY A 285 14.93 -6.06 17.38
CA GLY A 285 13.58 -6.65 17.32
C GLY A 285 13.08 -6.77 15.88
N VAL A 286 11.89 -7.38 15.72
CA VAL A 286 11.27 -7.67 14.42
C VAL A 286 11.17 -6.42 13.52
N ASP A 287 10.61 -5.33 14.02
CA ASP A 287 10.20 -4.22 13.16
C ASP A 287 11.37 -3.39 12.60
N SER A 288 12.33 -3.06 13.44
CA SER A 288 13.55 -2.36 13.01
C SER A 288 14.40 -3.25 12.11
N SER A 289 14.41 -4.56 12.34
CA SER A 289 15.05 -5.53 11.45
C SER A 289 14.35 -5.62 10.10
N SER A 290 13.01 -5.61 10.05
CA SER A 290 12.26 -5.56 8.80
C SER A 290 12.58 -4.30 8.01
N THR A 291 12.67 -3.15 8.67
CA THR A 291 13.07 -1.88 8.05
C THR A 291 14.47 -1.96 7.44
N ALA A 292 15.45 -2.50 8.19
CA ALA A 292 16.81 -2.71 7.70
C ALA A 292 16.85 -3.64 6.48
N LEU A 293 16.06 -4.72 6.49
CA LEU A 293 16.00 -5.70 5.41
C LEU A 293 15.26 -5.19 4.17
N ILE A 294 14.33 -4.25 4.30
CA ILE A 294 13.75 -3.53 3.16
C ILE A 294 14.81 -2.64 2.49
N VAL A 295 15.62 -1.92 3.27
CA VAL A 295 16.76 -1.15 2.73
C VAL A 295 17.77 -2.08 2.06
N PHE A 296 18.03 -3.25 2.65
CA PHE A 296 18.91 -4.24 2.02
C PHE A 296 18.31 -4.81 0.72
N SER A 297 17.01 -5.09 0.69
CA SER A 297 16.30 -5.50 -0.53
C SER A 297 16.45 -4.43 -1.62
N MET A 298 16.30 -3.16 -1.27
CA MET A 298 16.57 -2.04 -2.17
C MET A 298 18.01 -2.06 -2.71
N CYS A 299 19.02 -2.29 -1.84
CA CYS A 299 20.41 -2.43 -2.28
C CYS A 299 20.58 -3.56 -3.29
N ARG A 300 19.95 -4.73 -3.03
CA ARG A 300 20.00 -5.89 -3.94
C ARG A 300 19.43 -5.54 -5.31
N MET A 301 18.27 -4.88 -5.34
CA MET A 301 17.60 -4.47 -6.59
C MET A 301 18.44 -3.44 -7.36
N VAL A 302 19.07 -2.49 -6.67
CA VAL A 302 19.95 -1.48 -7.30
C VAL A 302 21.16 -2.14 -7.93
N VAL A 303 21.85 -3.03 -7.19
CA VAL A 303 23.02 -3.74 -7.72
C VAL A 303 22.64 -4.63 -8.90
N GLU A 304 21.52 -5.34 -8.82
CA GLU A 304 21.02 -6.17 -9.92
C GLU A 304 20.66 -5.35 -11.17
N ALA A 305 20.03 -4.18 -11.01
CA ALA A 305 19.72 -3.29 -12.12
C ALA A 305 21.00 -2.79 -12.81
N ILE A 306 22.01 -2.38 -12.02
CA ILE A 306 23.31 -1.93 -12.55
C ILE A 306 24.04 -3.07 -13.28
N GLN A 307 24.03 -4.28 -12.73
CA GLN A 307 24.63 -5.46 -13.36
C GLN A 307 23.95 -5.82 -14.69
N ARG A 308 22.65 -5.53 -14.82
CA ARG A 308 21.88 -5.67 -16.08
C ARG A 308 22.09 -4.50 -17.05
N GLY A 309 22.93 -3.52 -16.72
CA GLY A 309 23.28 -2.40 -17.59
C GLY A 309 22.39 -1.17 -17.44
N ASP A 310 21.63 -1.02 -16.34
CA ASP A 310 20.80 0.17 -16.11
C ASP A 310 21.66 1.40 -15.75
N THR A 311 21.99 2.18 -16.78
CA THR A 311 22.85 3.37 -16.67
C THR A 311 22.21 4.51 -15.88
N ARG A 312 20.87 4.60 -15.85
CA ARG A 312 20.16 5.62 -15.08
C ARG A 312 20.25 5.34 -13.59
N VAL A 313 20.01 4.09 -13.18
CA VAL A 313 20.15 3.68 -11.77
C VAL A 313 21.59 3.90 -11.28
N LEU A 314 22.60 3.58 -12.11
CA LEU A 314 24.01 3.84 -11.78
C LEU A 314 24.29 5.35 -11.63
N SER A 315 23.78 6.17 -12.55
CA SER A 315 23.94 7.63 -12.50
C SER A 315 23.30 8.24 -11.25
N ASP A 316 22.08 7.80 -10.90
CA ASP A 316 21.38 8.25 -9.70
C ASP A 316 22.14 7.85 -8.43
N LEU A 317 22.67 6.62 -8.38
CA LEU A 317 23.47 6.14 -7.26
C LEU A 317 24.75 6.97 -7.06
N ARG A 318 25.50 7.23 -8.13
CA ARG A 318 26.74 8.04 -8.10
C ARG A 318 26.47 9.46 -7.61
N ARG A 319 25.40 10.08 -8.12
CA ARG A 319 24.95 11.41 -7.70
C ARG A 319 24.59 11.45 -6.22
N LEU A 320 23.82 10.48 -5.75
CA LEU A 320 23.40 10.33 -4.35
C LEU A 320 24.59 10.17 -3.40
N LEU A 321 25.58 9.37 -3.79
CA LEU A 321 26.76 9.12 -2.97
C LEU A 321 27.78 10.27 -3.02
N GLY A 322 27.69 11.16 -4.00
CA GLY A 322 28.70 12.19 -4.28
C GLY A 322 30.01 11.59 -4.80
N ASP A 323 29.93 10.45 -5.50
CA ASP A 323 31.09 9.68 -5.96
C ASP A 323 30.85 9.21 -7.40
N ALA A 324 31.44 9.93 -8.36
CA ALA A 324 31.23 9.71 -9.80
C ALA A 324 31.84 8.39 -10.31
N GLU A 325 32.87 7.88 -9.62
CA GLU A 325 33.58 6.66 -10.01
C GLU A 325 33.01 5.42 -9.32
N TYR A 326 32.09 5.60 -8.36
CA TYR A 326 31.52 4.49 -7.62
C TYR A 326 30.80 3.49 -8.53
N ASN A 327 31.06 2.21 -8.30
CA ASN A 327 30.34 1.12 -8.92
C ASN A 327 30.18 -0.02 -7.89
N PRO A 328 28.94 -0.34 -7.45
CA PRO A 328 28.75 -1.27 -6.36
C PRO A 328 29.07 -2.71 -6.79
N ARG A 329 29.91 -3.42 -6.02
CA ARG A 329 30.27 -4.82 -6.31
C ARG A 329 29.30 -5.81 -5.68
N SER A 330 28.75 -5.43 -4.52
CA SER A 330 27.79 -6.26 -3.79
C SER A 330 26.72 -5.42 -3.09
N PRO A 331 25.55 -6.01 -2.79
CA PRO A 331 24.51 -5.34 -2.01
C PRO A 331 24.99 -4.89 -0.63
N SER A 332 25.85 -5.67 0.04
CA SER A 332 26.35 -5.34 1.38
C SER A 332 27.32 -4.15 1.37
N GLU A 333 28.16 -4.04 0.34
CA GLU A 333 29.02 -2.87 0.14
C GLU A 333 28.21 -1.60 -0.09
N LEU A 334 27.18 -1.68 -0.94
CA LEU A 334 26.24 -0.58 -1.16
C LEU A 334 25.51 -0.21 0.13
N CYS A 335 25.01 -1.21 0.87
CA CYS A 335 24.33 -1.02 2.14
C CYS A 335 25.19 -0.24 3.15
N ASN A 336 26.51 -0.49 3.21
CA ASN A 336 27.42 0.27 4.07
C ASN A 336 27.45 1.78 3.77
N ARG A 337 27.34 2.11 2.48
CA ARG A 337 27.37 3.49 1.97
C ARG A 337 26.04 4.19 2.21
N ILE A 338 24.92 3.48 2.13
CA ILE A 338 23.59 4.13 2.17
C ILE A 338 22.85 3.95 3.49
N LEU A 339 23.21 3.00 4.35
CA LEU A 339 22.51 2.71 5.60
C LEU A 339 23.45 2.83 6.79
N VAL A 340 23.15 3.77 7.68
CA VAL A 340 23.72 3.88 9.01
C VAL A 340 22.71 3.30 10.00
N THR A 341 23.12 2.29 10.76
CA THR A 341 22.30 1.71 11.83
C THR A 341 22.88 2.06 13.20
N CYS A 342 22.04 2.31 14.18
CA CYS A 342 22.48 2.60 15.54
C CYS A 342 21.66 1.87 16.59
N TYR A 343 22.30 1.04 17.40
CA TYR A 343 21.71 0.51 18.62
C TYR A 343 21.94 1.48 19.79
N MET A 344 20.87 1.90 20.45
CA MET A 344 20.91 2.87 21.54
C MET A 344 20.48 2.22 22.86
N GLY A 345 21.46 1.61 23.53
CA GLY A 345 21.27 0.83 24.75
C GLY A 345 21.20 1.67 26.02
N THR A 346 20.64 1.07 27.07
CA THR A 346 20.59 1.59 28.45
C THR A 346 21.08 0.52 29.43
N GLU A 347 21.18 0.84 30.71
CA GLU A 347 21.44 -0.15 31.77
C GLU A 347 20.40 -1.30 31.80
N ASN A 348 19.20 -1.05 31.26
CA ASN A 348 18.10 -2.01 31.21
C ASN A 348 18.13 -2.90 29.96
N SER A 349 19.02 -2.63 29.01
CA SER A 349 19.05 -3.32 27.73
C SER A 349 19.81 -4.65 27.81
N SER A 350 19.25 -5.70 27.20
CA SER A 350 19.85 -7.03 27.23
C SER A 350 21.07 -7.16 26.31
N LYS A 351 21.96 -8.10 26.61
CA LYS A 351 23.11 -8.39 25.74
C LYS A 351 22.64 -9.00 24.42
N GLU A 352 21.53 -9.72 24.47
CA GLU A 352 20.93 -10.47 23.38
C GLU A 352 20.34 -9.53 22.32
N THR A 353 19.57 -8.49 22.69
CA THR A 353 19.06 -7.50 21.71
C THR A 353 20.18 -6.76 21.00
N LYS A 354 21.20 -6.34 21.76
CA LYS A 354 22.41 -5.70 21.22
C LYS A 354 23.12 -6.62 20.24
N GLN A 355 23.33 -7.88 20.59
CA GLN A 355 24.02 -8.83 19.73
C GLN A 355 23.22 -9.09 18.44
N ARG A 356 21.90 -9.26 18.52
CA ARG A 356 21.06 -9.44 17.33
C ARG A 356 21.14 -8.24 16.38
N ALA A 357 21.08 -7.02 16.91
CA ALA A 357 21.23 -5.80 16.11
C ALA A 357 22.59 -5.75 15.40
N ALA A 358 23.68 -6.01 16.12
CA ALA A 358 25.03 -6.02 15.57
C ALA A 358 25.23 -7.12 14.52
N SER A 359 24.77 -8.34 14.80
CA SER A 359 24.85 -9.49 13.88
C SER A 359 24.06 -9.26 12.59
N LEU A 360 22.84 -8.70 12.68
CA LEU A 360 22.07 -8.34 11.49
C LEU A 360 22.76 -7.24 10.69
N ALA A 361 23.21 -6.18 11.37
CA ALA A 361 23.89 -5.06 10.72
C ALA A 361 25.16 -5.50 9.98
N ALA A 362 25.91 -6.44 10.56
CA ALA A 362 27.06 -7.07 9.93
C ALA A 362 26.66 -7.90 8.71
N ALA A 363 25.62 -8.73 8.82
CA ALA A 363 25.15 -9.58 7.72
C ALA A 363 24.69 -8.77 6.49
N ILE A 364 23.98 -7.66 6.69
CA ILE A 364 23.55 -6.77 5.59
C ILE A 364 24.63 -5.77 5.16
N GLY A 365 25.73 -5.64 5.91
CA GLY A 365 26.83 -4.71 5.63
C GLY A 365 26.60 -3.24 6.00
N SER A 366 25.56 -2.91 6.77
CA SER A 366 25.29 -1.51 7.15
C SER A 366 26.42 -0.91 8.01
N TYR A 367 26.59 0.40 7.99
CA TYR A 367 27.53 1.07 8.91
C TYR A 367 26.89 1.13 10.31
N HIS A 368 27.33 0.24 11.20
CA HIS A 368 26.71 0.04 12.51
C HIS A 368 27.43 0.79 13.62
N MET A 369 26.65 1.42 14.49
CA MET A 369 27.12 2.04 15.72
C MET A 369 26.34 1.51 16.92
N HIS A 370 27.00 1.52 18.07
CA HIS A 370 26.38 1.25 19.36
C HIS A 370 26.71 2.38 20.32
N ILE A 371 25.69 2.93 21.00
CA ILE A 371 25.84 3.96 22.02
C ILE A 371 25.08 3.57 23.29
N VAL A 372 25.54 4.12 24.42
CA VAL A 372 24.88 4.00 25.73
C VAL A 372 24.34 5.38 26.10
N ILE A 373 23.05 5.47 26.42
CA ILE A 373 22.35 6.76 26.59
C ILE A 373 22.07 7.14 28.05
N ASP A 374 22.47 6.31 29.03
CA ASP A 374 22.21 6.52 30.46
C ASP A 374 22.68 7.88 30.97
N LYS A 375 23.85 8.36 30.54
CA LYS A 375 24.34 9.69 30.94
C LYS A 375 23.40 10.82 30.52
N ALA A 376 22.82 10.73 29.33
CA ALA A 376 21.85 11.73 28.86
C ALA A 376 20.53 11.64 29.63
N ILE A 377 20.07 10.42 29.94
CA ILE A 377 18.88 10.19 30.75
C ILE A 377 19.06 10.77 32.16
N THR A 378 20.18 10.44 32.82
CA THR A 378 20.50 10.93 34.17
C THR A 378 20.55 12.45 34.20
N ALA A 379 21.21 13.09 33.25
CA ALA A 379 21.27 14.55 33.19
C ALA A 379 19.87 15.20 33.10
N ILE A 380 18.97 14.64 32.29
CA ILE A 380 17.59 15.16 32.19
C ILE A 380 16.80 14.95 33.49
N ILE A 381 16.96 13.79 34.13
CA ILE A 381 16.31 13.50 35.41
C ILE A 381 16.85 14.43 36.50
N GLU A 382 18.16 14.67 36.55
CA GLU A 382 18.79 15.59 37.51
C GLU A 382 18.29 17.03 37.35
N ILE A 383 18.05 17.51 36.13
CA ILE A 383 17.42 18.81 35.89
C ILE A 383 16.01 18.85 36.51
N PHE A 384 15.18 17.83 36.24
CA PHE A 384 13.84 17.74 36.83
C PHE A 384 13.88 17.70 38.36
N SER A 385 14.77 16.87 38.93
CA SER A 385 14.93 16.72 40.37
C SER A 385 15.47 17.99 41.02
N GLY A 386 16.39 18.70 40.36
CA GLY A 386 16.94 19.97 40.84
C GLY A 386 15.88 21.07 40.96
N VAL A 387 14.90 21.09 40.04
CA VAL A 387 13.79 22.07 40.06
C VAL A 387 12.67 21.67 41.02
N THR A 388 12.34 20.38 41.10
CA THR A 388 11.15 19.90 41.84
C THR A 388 11.45 19.36 43.24
N GLY A 389 12.70 19.01 43.53
CA GLY A 389 13.10 18.28 44.73
C GLY A 389 12.65 16.81 44.77
N LEU A 390 12.07 16.28 43.68
CA LEU A 390 11.52 14.93 43.60
C LEU A 390 12.27 14.06 42.61
N PHE A 391 12.55 12.81 43.00
CA PHE A 391 13.20 11.81 42.16
C PHE A 391 12.18 10.76 41.69
N PRO A 392 11.82 10.72 40.39
CA PRO A 392 10.94 9.69 39.86
C PRO A 392 11.61 8.31 39.94
N LYS A 393 10.81 7.27 40.24
CA LYS A 393 11.28 5.88 40.35
C LYS A 393 10.55 4.97 39.36
N PHE A 394 11.24 3.93 38.89
CA PHE A 394 10.61 2.82 38.17
C PHE A 394 9.67 2.05 39.09
N ALA A 395 8.69 1.33 38.52
CA ALA A 395 7.74 0.52 39.27
C ALA A 395 8.44 -0.54 40.14
N SER A 396 9.46 -1.20 39.58
CA SER A 396 10.31 -2.17 40.30
C SER A 396 11.07 -1.58 41.50
N LYS A 397 11.22 -0.25 41.54
CA LYS A 397 11.86 0.50 42.64
C LYS A 397 10.83 1.27 43.49
N GLY A 398 9.55 0.88 43.44
CA GLY A 398 8.48 1.47 44.25
C GLY A 398 7.84 2.76 43.67
N GLY A 399 8.09 3.08 42.40
CA GLY A 399 7.45 4.20 41.72
C GLY A 399 6.00 3.91 41.33
N CYS A 400 5.16 4.95 41.27
CA CYS A 400 3.78 4.79 40.79
C CYS A 400 3.71 4.68 39.24
N PRO A 401 2.59 4.21 38.65
CA PRO A 401 2.47 4.01 37.21
C PRO A 401 2.82 5.24 36.36
N ARG A 402 2.53 6.45 36.86
CA ARG A 402 2.87 7.71 36.18
C ARG A 402 4.38 7.94 36.11
N GLN A 403 5.09 7.67 37.21
CA GLN A 403 6.55 7.84 37.26
C GLN A 403 7.23 6.82 36.35
N ASN A 404 6.80 5.56 36.43
CA ASN A 404 7.30 4.48 35.60
C ASN A 404 7.17 4.80 34.10
N LEU A 405 5.97 5.19 33.67
CA LEU A 405 5.71 5.57 32.28
C LEU A 405 6.52 6.81 31.86
N ALA A 406 6.70 7.80 32.75
CA ALA A 406 7.52 8.98 32.43
C ALA A 406 9.00 8.62 32.19
N LEU A 407 9.56 7.71 32.99
CA LEU A 407 10.94 7.22 32.85
C LEU A 407 11.13 6.39 31.58
N GLN A 408 10.15 5.57 31.18
CA GLN A 408 10.20 4.89 29.88
C GLN A 408 10.13 5.89 28.72
N ASN A 409 9.20 6.85 28.80
CA ASN A 409 9.01 7.85 27.74
C ASN A 409 10.25 8.72 27.52
N ILE A 410 10.98 9.11 28.57
CA ILE A 410 12.17 9.96 28.38
C ILE A 410 13.30 9.20 27.66
N GLN A 411 13.48 7.91 27.97
CA GLN A 411 14.41 7.06 27.23
C GLN A 411 14.02 6.97 25.75
N ALA A 412 12.74 6.75 25.47
CA ALA A 412 12.22 6.65 24.10
C ALA A 412 12.44 7.95 23.30
N ARG A 413 12.17 9.12 23.91
CA ARG A 413 12.37 10.44 23.26
C ARG A 413 13.83 10.81 23.05
N LEU A 414 14.71 10.47 23.99
CA LEU A 414 16.14 10.74 23.85
C LEU A 414 16.75 9.94 22.69
N ARG A 415 16.27 8.72 22.43
CA ARG A 415 16.66 7.98 21.23
C ARG A 415 16.28 8.72 19.95
N MET A 416 15.11 9.34 19.88
CA MET A 416 14.70 10.16 18.73
C MET A 416 15.63 11.37 18.55
N VAL A 417 15.92 12.11 19.63
CA VAL A 417 16.84 13.27 19.58
C VAL A 417 18.20 12.86 19.03
N LEU A 418 18.77 11.77 19.54
CA LEU A 418 20.04 11.25 19.07
C LEU A 418 19.97 10.76 17.62
N SER A 419 18.86 10.14 17.22
CA SER A 419 18.67 9.67 15.85
C SER A 419 18.80 10.81 14.84
N TYR A 420 18.15 11.94 15.11
CA TYR A 420 18.25 13.11 14.25
C TYR A 420 19.64 13.78 14.30
N LEU A 421 20.29 13.82 15.46
CA LEU A 421 21.66 14.34 15.57
C LEU A 421 22.63 13.52 14.68
N PHE A 422 22.58 12.19 14.78
CA PHE A 422 23.40 11.33 13.95
C PHE A 422 22.99 11.40 12.48
N ALA A 423 21.71 11.45 12.15
CA ALA A 423 21.26 11.58 10.78
C ALA A 423 21.80 12.85 10.08
N GLN A 424 21.90 13.94 10.83
CA GLN A 424 22.44 15.22 10.33
C GLN A 424 23.97 15.23 10.22
N LEU A 425 24.69 14.57 11.13
CA LEU A 425 26.15 14.72 11.25
C LEU A 425 26.97 13.49 10.81
N MET A 426 26.35 12.32 10.62
CA MET A 426 27.11 11.10 10.34
C MET A 426 27.79 11.10 8.98
N LEU A 427 27.22 11.74 7.96
CA LEU A 427 27.90 11.88 6.68
C LEU A 427 29.05 12.87 6.77
N TRP A 428 28.87 13.99 7.49
CA TRP A 428 29.96 14.93 7.79
C TRP A 428 31.12 14.24 8.52
N ALA A 429 30.83 13.46 9.58
CA ALA A 429 31.84 12.69 10.31
C ALA A 429 32.56 11.64 9.43
N ARG A 430 31.94 11.25 8.31
CA ARG A 430 32.49 10.32 7.31
C ARG A 430 33.03 11.04 6.06
N ASN A 431 33.22 12.36 6.12
CA ASN A 431 33.68 13.20 5.02
C ASN A 431 32.87 13.01 3.72
N ARG A 432 31.54 12.96 3.86
CA ARG A 432 30.59 12.85 2.75
C ARG A 432 29.56 13.98 2.81
N PRO A 433 29.11 14.49 1.65
CA PRO A 433 28.10 15.55 1.60
C PRO A 433 26.70 15.00 1.95
N GLY A 434 25.80 15.92 2.32
CA GLY A 434 24.38 15.63 2.56
C GLY A 434 24.05 15.16 3.98
N GLY A 435 22.78 14.83 4.19
CA GLY A 435 22.26 14.23 5.43
C GLY A 435 21.67 12.84 5.17
N LEU A 436 21.16 12.23 6.23
CA LEU A 436 20.45 10.94 6.18
C LEU A 436 18.97 11.15 6.50
N LEU A 437 18.09 10.40 5.81
CA LEU A 437 16.69 10.30 6.20
C LEU A 437 16.55 9.36 7.40
N VAL A 438 15.93 9.82 8.48
CA VAL A 438 15.60 8.97 9.63
C VAL A 438 14.45 8.04 9.25
N LEU A 439 14.67 6.74 9.40
CA LEU A 439 13.66 5.71 9.17
C LEU A 439 12.93 5.34 10.46
N GLY A 440 11.60 5.38 10.41
CA GLY A 440 10.74 4.85 11.46
C GLY A 440 10.48 3.35 11.32
N SER A 441 10.09 2.71 12.41
CA SER A 441 9.79 1.27 12.44
C SER A 441 8.53 0.92 13.24
N ALA A 442 7.57 1.84 13.34
CA ALA A 442 6.25 1.51 13.89
C ALA A 442 5.47 0.69 12.85
N ASN A 443 4.79 -0.38 13.25
CA ASN A 443 3.91 -1.15 12.36
C ASN A 443 2.45 -0.64 12.41
N VAL A 444 1.61 -1.13 11.50
CA VAL A 444 0.22 -0.64 11.36
C VAL A 444 -0.66 -0.96 12.58
N ASP A 445 -0.40 -2.06 13.27
CA ASP A 445 -1.19 -2.53 14.41
C ASP A 445 -0.91 -1.68 15.66
N GLU A 446 0.37 -1.40 15.94
CA GLU A 446 0.82 -0.46 16.99
C GLU A 446 0.32 0.95 16.72
N GLY A 447 0.38 1.39 15.45
CA GLY A 447 -0.20 2.66 14.98
C GLY A 447 -1.70 2.74 15.30
N LEU A 448 -2.46 1.70 14.95
CA LEU A 448 -3.91 1.67 15.17
C LEU A 448 -4.25 1.72 16.66
N ARG A 449 -3.52 0.97 17.47
CA ARG A 449 -3.69 0.91 18.92
C ARG A 449 -3.17 2.17 19.64
N GLY A 450 -2.27 2.89 18.99
CA GLY A 450 -1.48 3.99 19.54
C GLY A 450 -0.51 3.54 20.63
N TYR A 451 0.02 2.32 20.50
CA TYR A 451 1.03 1.72 21.38
C TYR A 451 2.43 2.19 20.98
N MET A 452 2.74 3.43 21.35
CA MET A 452 4.00 4.11 21.07
C MET A 452 4.14 5.33 21.97
N THR A 453 5.35 5.83 22.18
CA THR A 453 5.55 7.12 22.86
C THR A 453 5.44 8.24 21.85
N LYS A 454 4.58 9.24 22.11
CA LYS A 454 4.50 10.41 21.22
C LYS A 454 5.87 11.12 21.19
N TYR A 455 6.43 11.26 19.98
CA TYR A 455 7.76 11.83 19.70
C TYR A 455 8.96 10.98 20.15
N ASP A 456 8.83 9.65 20.18
CA ASP A 456 9.98 8.74 20.17
C ASP A 456 10.41 8.38 18.73
N CYS A 457 11.19 7.31 18.54
CA CYS A 457 11.61 6.84 17.22
C CYS A 457 10.46 6.33 16.31
N SER A 458 9.21 6.32 16.77
CA SER A 458 8.03 6.23 15.90
C SER A 458 7.82 7.49 15.06
N SER A 459 8.41 8.63 15.50
CA SER A 459 8.48 9.91 14.80
C SER A 459 9.83 10.04 14.09
N ALA A 460 9.80 9.92 12.77
CA ALA A 460 10.93 9.89 11.86
C ALA A 460 10.55 10.64 10.57
N ASP A 461 11.41 10.62 9.55
CA ASP A 461 11.11 11.31 8.29
C ASP A 461 10.12 10.50 7.44
N ILE A 462 10.39 9.19 7.31
CA ILE A 462 9.54 8.23 6.60
C ILE A 462 9.56 6.86 7.28
N ASN A 463 8.49 6.08 7.11
CA ASN A 463 8.38 4.73 7.67
C ASN A 463 7.95 3.71 6.60
N PRO A 464 8.84 2.82 6.13
CA PRO A 464 8.52 1.86 5.08
C PRO A 464 7.62 0.71 5.53
N ILE A 465 7.43 0.51 6.85
CA ILE A 465 6.64 -0.60 7.40
C ILE A 465 5.36 -0.16 8.12
N GLY A 466 5.10 1.14 8.25
CA GLY A 466 3.94 1.66 9.00
C GLY A 466 2.58 1.32 8.41
N GLY A 467 2.54 0.82 7.18
CA GLY A 467 1.35 0.25 6.54
C GLY A 467 1.24 -1.28 6.61
N ILE A 468 2.17 -2.00 7.27
CA ILE A 468 2.27 -3.47 7.24
C ILE A 468 1.95 -4.07 8.62
N SER A 469 1.22 -5.19 8.64
CA SER A 469 0.85 -5.91 9.87
C SER A 469 2.05 -6.57 10.55
N LYS A 470 2.04 -6.67 11.89
CA LYS A 470 3.08 -7.38 12.65
C LYS A 470 3.21 -8.84 12.19
N THR A 471 2.08 -9.47 11.89
CA THR A 471 2.04 -10.85 11.37
C THR A 471 2.75 -10.98 10.03
N ASP A 472 2.59 -10.01 9.14
CA ASP A 472 3.23 -10.03 7.84
C ASP A 472 4.71 -9.65 7.91
N LEU A 473 5.11 -8.78 8.83
CA LEU A 473 6.52 -8.50 9.09
C LEU A 473 7.25 -9.77 9.54
N ARG A 474 6.67 -10.58 10.43
CA ARG A 474 7.26 -11.88 10.83
C ARG A 474 7.38 -12.84 9.64
N ARG A 475 6.34 -12.95 8.80
CA ARG A 475 6.37 -13.78 7.58
C ARG A 475 7.42 -13.30 6.58
N PHE A 476 7.49 -11.99 6.35
CA PHE A 476 8.49 -11.36 5.52
C PHE A 476 9.90 -11.69 6.01
N LEU A 477 10.17 -11.58 7.32
CA LEU A 477 11.46 -11.93 7.90
C LEU A 477 11.85 -13.40 7.63
N TYR A 478 10.95 -14.36 7.83
CA TYR A 478 11.23 -15.76 7.47
C TYR A 478 11.48 -15.96 5.97
N TYR A 479 10.74 -15.25 5.11
CA TYR A 479 10.98 -15.29 3.67
C TYR A 479 12.39 -14.77 3.33
N VAL A 480 12.78 -13.60 3.83
CA VAL A 480 14.09 -13.03 3.52
C VAL A 480 15.26 -13.74 4.20
N LYS A 481 15.04 -14.41 5.35
CA LYS A 481 16.03 -15.32 5.97
C LYS A 481 16.54 -16.31 4.93
N ASN A 482 15.62 -16.98 4.23
CA ASN A 482 15.96 -17.99 3.24
C ASN A 482 16.36 -17.36 1.90
N LYS A 483 15.64 -16.33 1.44
CA LYS A 483 15.87 -15.69 0.14
C LYS A 483 17.21 -14.95 0.07
N PHE A 484 17.63 -14.33 1.17
CA PHE A 484 18.86 -13.53 1.26
C PHE A 484 20.01 -14.25 1.96
N ASP A 485 19.78 -15.47 2.47
CA ASP A 485 20.74 -16.27 3.23
C ASP A 485 21.31 -15.53 4.46
N ILE A 486 20.41 -15.12 5.36
CA ILE A 486 20.75 -14.37 6.59
C ILE A 486 20.20 -15.11 7.82
N PRO A 487 20.95 -16.09 8.37
CA PRO A 487 20.45 -16.99 9.42
C PRO A 487 20.01 -16.31 10.72
N ILE A 488 20.69 -15.23 11.13
CA ILE A 488 20.40 -14.46 12.36
C ILE A 488 18.94 -13.99 12.45
N ILE A 489 18.26 -13.86 11.31
CA ILE A 489 16.85 -13.48 11.28
C ILE A 489 15.97 -14.50 12.01
N GLY A 490 16.34 -15.78 12.04
CA GLY A 490 15.64 -16.79 12.85
C GLY A 490 15.59 -16.39 14.32
N GLU A 491 16.74 -16.08 14.91
CA GLU A 491 16.84 -15.65 16.31
C GLU A 491 16.07 -14.36 16.60
N ILE A 492 16.00 -13.44 15.63
CA ILE A 492 15.24 -12.18 15.77
C ILE A 492 13.73 -12.44 15.81
N VAL A 493 13.23 -13.34 14.95
CA VAL A 493 11.79 -13.64 14.89
C VAL A 493 11.34 -14.48 16.07
N ASP A 494 12.18 -15.42 16.51
CA ASP A 494 11.88 -16.34 17.61
C ASP A 494 12.03 -15.67 18.99
N ALA A 495 12.72 -14.53 19.07
CA ALA A 495 12.81 -13.75 20.31
C ALA A 495 11.45 -13.19 20.74
N PRO A 496 11.14 -13.18 22.06
CA PRO A 496 9.90 -12.61 22.57
C PRO A 496 9.85 -11.09 22.33
N PRO A 497 8.72 -10.55 21.84
CA PRO A 497 8.55 -9.11 21.61
C PRO A 497 8.43 -8.37 22.96
N THR A 498 9.33 -7.43 23.20
CA THR A 498 9.43 -6.70 24.47
C THR A 498 10.09 -5.33 24.27
N ALA A 499 9.66 -4.34 25.06
CA ALA A 499 10.31 -3.05 25.19
C ALA A 499 11.23 -3.05 26.42
N GLU A 500 12.55 -3.09 26.21
CA GLU A 500 13.57 -3.04 27.27
C GLU A 500 13.75 -1.61 27.83
N LEU A 501 12.66 -1.05 28.37
CA LEU A 501 12.60 0.30 28.95
C LEU A 501 12.47 0.30 30.48
N GLU A 502 12.20 -0.86 31.08
CA GLU A 502 12.16 -1.08 32.52
C GLU A 502 13.34 -1.91 33.00
N PRO A 503 13.79 -1.75 34.27
CA PRO A 503 14.77 -2.64 34.86
C PRO A 503 14.31 -4.09 34.81
N LEU A 504 15.24 -4.97 34.42
CA LEU A 504 15.03 -6.42 34.42
C LEU A 504 14.63 -6.89 35.83
N GLN A 505 13.60 -7.74 35.91
CA GLN A 505 13.20 -8.41 37.16
C GLN A 505 13.91 -9.76 37.22
N ASP A 506 14.77 -9.98 38.23
CA ASP A 506 15.58 -11.20 38.39
C ASP A 506 16.37 -11.61 37.12
N GLY A 507 16.85 -10.62 36.35
CA GLY A 507 17.56 -10.84 35.10
C GLY A 507 16.69 -11.27 33.92
N LYS A 508 15.36 -11.25 34.07
CA LYS A 508 14.37 -11.55 33.02
C LYS A 508 13.60 -10.30 32.60
N LEU A 509 13.05 -10.37 31.39
CA LEU A 509 12.18 -9.35 30.82
C LEU A 509 10.95 -9.16 31.71
N ALA A 510 10.58 -7.90 31.95
CA ALA A 510 9.48 -7.57 32.84
C ALA A 510 8.10 -7.93 32.24
N GLN A 511 7.92 -7.74 30.93
CA GLN A 511 6.65 -7.96 30.24
C GLN A 511 6.83 -8.04 28.70
N THR A 512 5.93 -8.77 28.02
CA THR A 512 5.83 -8.74 26.56
C THR A 512 4.90 -7.63 26.06
N ASP A 513 5.04 -7.21 24.79
CA ASP A 513 4.22 -6.14 24.22
C ASP A 513 2.71 -6.49 24.21
N GLU A 514 2.36 -7.74 23.93
CA GLU A 514 0.95 -8.18 23.87
C GLU A 514 0.29 -8.20 25.25
N GLU A 515 1.05 -8.56 26.29
CA GLU A 515 0.60 -8.51 27.67
C GLU A 515 0.36 -7.07 28.12
N ASP A 516 1.25 -6.12 27.77
CA ASP A 516 1.07 -4.70 28.13
C ASP A 516 -0.10 -4.07 27.36
N MET A 517 -0.25 -4.41 26.07
CA MET A 517 -1.40 -3.95 25.28
C MET A 517 -2.73 -4.54 25.76
N GLY A 518 -2.70 -5.72 26.39
CA GLY A 518 -3.87 -6.52 26.77
C GLY A 518 -4.61 -7.13 25.56
N MET A 519 -3.88 -7.35 24.46
CA MET A 519 -4.40 -7.88 23.20
C MET A 519 -3.26 -8.38 22.32
N THR A 520 -3.51 -9.46 21.60
CA THR A 520 -2.51 -10.00 20.65
C THR A 520 -2.49 -9.19 19.36
N TYR A 521 -1.38 -9.26 18.61
CA TYR A 521 -1.28 -8.67 17.28
C TYR A 521 -2.30 -9.26 16.30
N ALA A 522 -2.62 -10.56 16.44
CA ALA A 522 -3.65 -11.20 15.62
C ALA A 522 -5.04 -10.60 15.86
N GLU A 523 -5.39 -10.36 17.13
CA GLU A 523 -6.63 -9.66 17.51
C GLU A 523 -6.63 -8.22 16.98
N LEU A 524 -5.52 -7.50 17.11
CA LEU A 524 -5.37 -6.12 16.61
C LEU A 524 -5.60 -6.01 15.09
N SER A 525 -4.98 -6.89 14.30
CA SER A 525 -5.20 -6.90 12.86
C SER A 525 -6.67 -7.20 12.51
N GLN A 526 -7.34 -8.10 13.26
CA GLN A 526 -8.76 -8.36 13.05
C GLN A 526 -9.64 -7.15 13.41
N PHE A 527 -9.37 -6.48 14.55
CA PHE A 527 -10.05 -5.25 14.92
C PHE A 527 -9.85 -4.15 13.86
N GLY A 528 -8.63 -4.03 13.33
CA GLY A 528 -8.29 -3.10 12.25
C GLY A 528 -9.13 -3.32 11.00
N ARG A 529 -9.18 -4.57 10.50
CA ARG A 529 -9.99 -4.95 9.33
C ARG A 529 -11.47 -4.71 9.56
N LEU A 530 -12.02 -5.16 10.70
CA LEU A 530 -13.43 -4.94 11.05
C LEU A 530 -13.77 -3.44 11.10
N ARG A 531 -12.90 -2.63 11.73
CA ARG A 531 -13.09 -1.18 11.86
C ARG A 531 -13.03 -0.45 10.52
N LYS A 532 -12.01 -0.74 9.70
CA LYS A 532 -11.69 0.08 8.52
C LYS A 532 -12.21 -0.48 7.20
N ILE A 533 -12.18 -1.79 7.01
CA ILE A 533 -12.67 -2.46 5.79
C ILE A 533 -14.17 -2.67 5.93
N GLU A 534 -14.61 -3.34 7.00
CA GLU A 534 -16.03 -3.65 7.25
C GLU A 534 -16.81 -2.53 7.95
N LYS A 535 -16.17 -1.37 8.14
CA LYS A 535 -16.78 -0.12 8.68
C LYS A 535 -17.47 -0.29 10.03
N CYS A 536 -17.00 -1.20 10.88
CA CYS A 536 -17.63 -1.48 12.16
C CYS A 536 -17.30 -0.43 13.24
N GLY A 537 -18.34 0.04 13.94
CA GLY A 537 -18.21 0.70 15.25
C GLY A 537 -18.18 -0.32 16.39
N PRO A 538 -18.19 0.11 17.67
CA PRO A 538 -18.06 -0.80 18.81
C PRO A 538 -19.15 -1.89 18.84
N PHE A 539 -20.41 -1.50 18.68
CA PHE A 539 -21.54 -2.44 18.76
C PHE A 539 -21.53 -3.45 17.61
N SER A 540 -21.35 -2.99 16.36
CA SER A 540 -21.34 -3.89 15.21
C SER A 540 -20.12 -4.82 15.21
N MET A 541 -18.97 -4.35 15.71
CA MET A 541 -17.79 -5.20 15.91
C MET A 541 -18.07 -6.30 16.93
N TYR A 542 -18.67 -5.97 18.07
CA TYR A 542 -19.11 -6.96 19.07
C TYR A 542 -20.06 -8.01 18.46
N CYS A 543 -21.09 -7.58 17.74
CA CYS A 543 -22.06 -8.50 17.13
C CYS A 543 -21.44 -9.46 16.11
N LYS A 544 -20.39 -9.04 15.39
CA LYS A 544 -19.63 -9.93 14.49
C LYS A 544 -18.75 -10.88 15.29
N LEU A 545 -17.96 -10.35 16.21
CA LEU A 545 -16.96 -11.14 16.95
C LEU A 545 -17.59 -12.15 17.91
N VAL A 546 -18.75 -11.86 18.49
CA VAL A 546 -19.43 -12.81 19.38
C VAL A 546 -19.82 -14.10 18.64
N GLN A 547 -20.04 -14.02 17.32
CA GLN A 547 -20.28 -15.18 16.48
C GLN A 547 -18.97 -15.82 16.04
N THR A 548 -18.04 -15.04 15.50
CA THR A 548 -16.80 -15.58 14.89
C THR A 548 -15.79 -16.09 15.93
N TRP A 549 -15.81 -15.59 17.17
CA TRP A 549 -14.96 -16.05 18.26
C TRP A 549 -15.69 -16.98 19.24
N SER A 550 -16.89 -17.45 18.90
CA SER A 550 -17.73 -18.25 19.81
C SER A 550 -17.07 -19.56 20.29
N SER A 551 -16.08 -20.09 19.56
CA SER A 551 -15.30 -21.26 19.96
C SER A 551 -14.26 -20.98 21.05
N ASN A 552 -13.74 -19.75 21.11
CA ASN A 552 -12.57 -19.40 21.91
C ASN A 552 -12.86 -18.32 22.96
N CYS A 553 -13.98 -17.61 22.85
CA CYS A 553 -14.36 -16.53 23.74
C CYS A 553 -15.86 -16.58 24.05
N THR A 554 -16.18 -16.37 25.31
CA THR A 554 -17.55 -16.09 25.75
C THR A 554 -18.01 -14.72 25.25
N PRO A 555 -19.33 -14.49 25.12
CA PRO A 555 -19.86 -13.16 24.79
C PRO A 555 -19.36 -12.04 25.71
N ARG A 556 -19.10 -12.34 26.99
CA ARG A 556 -18.56 -11.35 27.94
C ARG A 556 -17.12 -10.98 27.61
N GLU A 557 -16.26 -11.95 27.32
CA GLU A 557 -14.87 -11.69 26.95
C GLU A 557 -14.76 -10.89 25.66
N VAL A 558 -15.61 -11.20 24.67
CA VAL A 558 -15.68 -10.40 23.43
C VAL A 558 -16.09 -8.96 23.73
N ALA A 559 -17.10 -8.75 24.57
CA ALA A 559 -17.53 -7.41 24.96
C ALA A 559 -16.39 -6.62 25.61
N GLU A 560 -15.67 -7.21 26.56
CA GLU A 560 -14.55 -6.55 27.24
C GLU A 560 -13.37 -6.26 26.30
N LYS A 561 -13.01 -7.19 25.42
CA LYS A 561 -11.96 -6.98 24.41
C LYS A 561 -12.32 -5.84 23.44
N VAL A 562 -13.55 -5.80 22.95
CA VAL A 562 -14.03 -4.72 22.06
C VAL A 562 -14.04 -3.37 22.77
N LYS A 563 -14.55 -3.31 24.01
CA LYS A 563 -14.55 -2.08 24.80
C LYS A 563 -13.12 -1.59 25.08
N HIS A 564 -12.22 -2.49 25.45
CA HIS A 564 -10.81 -2.19 25.69
C HIS A 564 -10.16 -1.62 24.43
N PHE A 565 -10.30 -2.28 23.27
CA PHE A 565 -9.80 -1.80 21.99
C PHE A 565 -10.28 -0.38 21.67
N PHE A 566 -11.60 -0.12 21.71
CA PHE A 566 -12.14 1.19 21.34
C PHE A 566 -11.79 2.29 22.34
N ARG A 567 -11.69 1.99 23.63
CA ARG A 567 -11.21 2.95 24.65
C ARG A 567 -9.78 3.36 24.34
N CYS A 568 -8.92 2.37 24.10
CA CYS A 568 -7.51 2.55 23.82
C CYS A 568 -7.24 3.27 22.49
N TYR A 569 -7.95 2.89 21.43
CA TYR A 569 -7.96 3.62 20.16
C TYR A 569 -8.35 5.09 20.37
N ALA A 570 -9.41 5.36 21.14
CA ALA A 570 -9.92 6.72 21.35
C ALA A 570 -8.93 7.61 22.12
N ILE A 571 -8.35 7.13 23.22
CA ILE A 571 -7.42 7.94 24.03
C ILE A 571 -6.11 8.21 23.29
N ASN A 572 -5.68 7.31 22.42
CA ASN A 572 -4.39 7.42 21.72
C ASN A 572 -4.50 7.99 20.30
N ARG A 573 -5.72 8.24 19.77
CA ARG A 573 -5.87 8.70 18.37
C ARG A 573 -5.09 9.98 18.07
N HIS A 574 -4.94 10.87 19.05
CA HIS A 574 -4.13 12.08 18.91
C HIS A 574 -2.67 11.82 18.52
N LYS A 575 -2.12 10.63 18.77
CA LYS A 575 -0.76 10.25 18.33
C LYS A 575 -0.68 10.09 16.81
N MET A 576 -1.75 9.62 16.17
CA MET A 576 -1.82 9.42 14.71
C MET A 576 -1.73 10.72 13.92
N THR A 577 -2.12 11.85 14.52
CA THR A 577 -2.06 13.17 13.86
C THR A 577 -0.64 13.64 13.59
N VAL A 578 0.35 13.08 14.28
CA VAL A 578 1.77 13.44 14.16
C VAL A 578 2.65 12.23 13.84
N LEU A 579 2.04 11.08 13.53
CA LEU A 579 2.79 9.89 13.20
C LEU A 579 3.47 10.05 11.83
N THR A 580 4.67 9.48 11.71
CA THR A 580 5.49 9.49 10.50
C THR A 580 4.72 9.06 9.25
N PRO A 581 4.83 9.78 8.12
CA PRO A 581 4.32 9.34 6.84
C PRO A 581 4.84 7.94 6.49
N SER A 582 3.91 7.03 6.23
CA SER A 582 4.24 5.61 6.06
C SER A 582 3.84 5.09 4.68
N TYR A 583 4.65 4.18 4.13
CA TYR A 583 4.30 3.43 2.92
C TYR A 583 2.91 2.82 3.05
N HIS A 584 2.05 3.04 2.06
CA HIS A 584 0.71 2.48 2.05
C HIS A 584 0.74 1.02 1.58
N ALA A 585 0.27 0.08 2.41
CA ALA A 585 0.18 -1.34 2.07
C ALA A 585 -1.17 -1.95 2.44
N GLU A 586 -1.50 -1.97 3.74
CA GLU A 586 -2.74 -2.56 4.23
C GLU A 586 -3.96 -1.64 4.05
N GLN A 587 -5.07 -2.21 3.60
CA GLN A 587 -6.36 -1.53 3.41
C GLN A 587 -7.01 -1.05 4.72
N TYR A 588 -6.44 -1.40 5.87
CA TYR A 588 -6.91 -0.98 7.19
C TYR A 588 -6.00 0.05 7.88
N SER A 589 -5.10 0.68 7.14
CA SER A 589 -4.20 1.73 7.66
C SER A 589 -4.95 2.79 8.50
N PRO A 590 -4.46 3.14 9.69
CA PRO A 590 -5.04 4.17 10.54
C PRO A 590 -4.55 5.59 10.20
N ASP A 591 -3.78 5.79 9.13
CA ASP A 591 -3.22 7.10 8.75
C ASP A 591 -4.28 8.21 8.69
N ASP A 592 -4.02 9.28 9.43
CA ASP A 592 -4.96 10.41 9.56
C ASP A 592 -4.78 11.47 8.46
N ASN A 593 -3.65 11.47 7.74
CA ASN A 593 -3.34 12.51 6.75
C ASN A 593 -4.15 12.35 5.47
N ARG A 594 -4.37 11.11 5.00
CA ARG A 594 -5.02 10.85 3.71
C ARG A 594 -6.10 9.78 3.81
N PHE A 595 -5.80 8.64 4.41
CA PHE A 595 -6.60 7.43 4.19
C PHE A 595 -7.74 7.23 5.19
N ASP A 596 -7.56 7.62 6.45
CA ASP A 596 -8.49 7.34 7.54
C ASP A 596 -8.78 8.58 8.38
N HIS A 597 -9.45 9.56 7.79
CA HIS A 597 -9.87 10.79 8.46
C HIS A 597 -10.85 10.50 9.59
N ARG A 598 -10.47 10.88 10.81
CA ARG A 598 -11.25 10.61 12.03
C ARG A 598 -11.08 11.75 13.04
N PRO A 599 -12.04 11.96 13.95
CA PRO A 599 -11.79 12.79 15.14
C PRO A 599 -10.57 12.29 15.90
N PHE A 600 -9.82 13.17 16.56
CA PHE A 600 -8.76 12.81 17.50
C PHE A 600 -9.11 13.13 18.95
N LEU A 601 -10.17 13.92 19.17
CA LEU A 601 -10.78 14.17 20.46
C LEU A 601 -12.09 13.37 20.56
N TYR A 602 -12.01 12.19 21.16
CA TYR A 602 -13.17 11.32 21.38
C TYR A 602 -13.64 11.36 22.83
N ARG A 603 -14.94 11.10 23.02
CA ARG A 603 -15.44 10.64 24.31
C ARG A 603 -15.05 9.17 24.52
N ALA A 604 -13.86 8.95 25.09
CA ALA A 604 -13.21 7.63 25.15
C ALA A 604 -13.96 6.56 25.97
N ASN A 605 -15.00 6.92 26.72
CA ASN A 605 -15.84 5.96 27.43
C ASN A 605 -16.97 5.36 26.57
N TRP A 606 -17.18 5.87 25.34
CA TRP A 606 -18.15 5.35 24.36
C TRP A 606 -19.52 5.01 24.97
N SER A 607 -19.98 5.86 25.89
CA SER A 607 -21.01 5.46 26.87
C SER A 607 -22.30 4.91 26.26
N TRP A 608 -22.73 5.40 25.08
CA TRP A 608 -23.92 4.88 24.41
C TRP A 608 -23.65 3.50 23.80
N GLN A 609 -22.57 3.38 23.05
CA GLN A 609 -22.19 2.17 22.33
C GLN A 609 -21.87 1.04 23.30
N PHE A 610 -21.19 1.32 24.43
CA PHE A 610 -20.87 0.32 25.44
C PHE A 610 -22.12 -0.18 26.16
N ARG A 611 -23.07 0.72 26.51
CA ARG A 611 -24.38 0.30 27.03
C ARG A 611 -25.17 -0.56 26.04
N ALA A 612 -25.06 -0.30 24.74
CA ALA A 612 -25.69 -1.14 23.73
C ALA A 612 -25.09 -2.55 23.70
N ILE A 613 -23.76 -2.66 23.83
CA ILE A 613 -23.07 -3.96 23.98
C ILE A 613 -23.58 -4.68 25.24
N ASP A 614 -23.67 -3.98 26.37
CA ASP A 614 -24.12 -4.57 27.64
C ASP A 614 -25.54 -5.11 27.56
N LYS A 615 -26.47 -4.35 26.98
CA LYS A 615 -27.86 -4.81 26.74
C LYS A 615 -27.92 -6.05 25.86
N GLN A 616 -27.11 -6.10 24.80
CA GLN A 616 -27.06 -7.25 23.90
C GLN A 616 -26.45 -8.47 24.59
N LEU A 617 -25.43 -8.26 25.41
CA LEU A 617 -24.83 -9.31 26.24
C LEU A 617 -25.85 -9.88 27.22
N GLU A 618 -26.61 -9.03 27.91
CA GLU A 618 -27.71 -9.44 28.81
C GLU A 618 -28.75 -10.26 28.06
N TYR A 619 -29.20 -9.79 26.89
CA TYR A 619 -30.13 -10.52 26.05
C TYR A 619 -29.60 -11.91 25.67
N GLN A 620 -28.34 -12.02 25.23
CA GLN A 620 -27.75 -13.31 24.83
C GLN A 620 -27.58 -14.27 26.01
N VAL A 621 -27.20 -13.76 27.18
CA VAL A 621 -27.10 -14.57 28.41
C VAL A 621 -28.48 -15.09 28.82
N ASN A 622 -29.51 -14.24 28.75
CA ASN A 622 -30.88 -14.61 29.10
C ASN A 622 -31.50 -15.57 28.06
N ALA A 623 -31.26 -15.36 26.77
CA ALA A 623 -31.72 -16.25 25.70
C ALA A 623 -31.10 -17.66 25.82
N LYS A 624 -29.80 -17.77 26.15
CA LYS A 624 -29.16 -19.07 26.42
C LYS A 624 -29.74 -19.79 27.65
N ARG A 625 -30.22 -19.06 28.65
CA ARG A 625 -30.90 -19.63 29.82
C ARG A 625 -32.32 -20.12 29.51
N ALA A 626 -32.95 -19.61 28.45
CA ALA A 626 -34.31 -19.94 28.06
C ALA A 626 -34.42 -21.18 27.14
N ILE A 627 -33.30 -21.76 26.67
CA ILE A 627 -33.29 -23.01 25.89
C ILE A 627 -33.19 -24.18 26.89
N PRO A 628 -34.24 -25.02 27.05
CA PRO A 628 -34.16 -26.18 27.92
C PRO A 628 -33.15 -27.19 27.37
N ASN A 629 -32.36 -27.81 28.25
CA ASN A 629 -31.56 -28.99 27.93
C ASN A 629 -32.48 -30.06 27.32
N VAL A 630 -32.44 -30.22 26.00
CA VAL A 630 -33.01 -31.40 25.35
C VAL A 630 -32.10 -32.56 25.73
N ALA A 631 -32.52 -33.32 26.74
CA ALA A 631 -31.92 -34.59 27.09
C ALA A 631 -31.88 -35.48 25.85
N THR A 632 -30.69 -35.97 25.53
CA THR A 632 -30.45 -37.03 24.55
C THR A 632 -31.36 -38.22 24.87
N PRO A 633 -32.24 -38.69 23.96
CA PRO A 633 -32.99 -39.90 24.21
C PRO A 633 -32.04 -41.09 24.17
N SER A 634 -32.09 -41.87 25.25
CA SER A 634 -31.49 -43.18 25.41
C SER A 634 -31.70 -44.10 24.20
N ASN A 635 -30.64 -44.83 23.84
CA ASN A 635 -30.66 -46.00 22.97
C ASN A 635 -31.90 -46.88 23.20
N LYS A 636 -32.86 -46.83 22.29
CA LYS A 636 -33.80 -47.93 22.05
C LYS A 636 -33.60 -48.43 20.62
N LYS A 637 -33.12 -49.67 20.53
CA LYS A 637 -33.11 -50.48 19.31
C LYS A 637 -34.48 -50.38 18.63
N ILE A 638 -34.51 -49.97 17.38
CA ILE A 638 -35.63 -50.21 16.48
C ILE A 638 -35.07 -50.85 15.22
N ASP A 639 -35.72 -51.95 14.88
CA ASP A 639 -35.41 -52.92 13.84
C ASP A 639 -35.35 -52.33 12.43
N ASN A 640 -34.50 -52.95 11.62
CA ASN A 640 -34.41 -52.76 10.18
C ASN A 640 -35.74 -53.15 9.51
N THR A 641 -36.33 -52.26 8.69
CA THR A 641 -36.92 -52.63 7.38
C THR A 641 -37.38 -51.42 6.59
N SER A 642 -37.24 -51.55 5.26
CA SER A 642 -37.71 -50.69 4.16
C SER A 642 -36.86 -49.45 3.81
N ARG A 643 -35.99 -49.52 2.79
CA ARG A 643 -36.24 -49.37 1.34
C ARG A 643 -36.74 -47.97 0.93
N ILE A 644 -35.88 -47.28 0.16
CA ILE A 644 -36.13 -46.69 -1.18
C ILE A 644 -35.85 -45.18 -1.38
N ARG A 645 -34.98 -44.96 -2.40
CA ARG A 645 -34.85 -43.89 -3.41
C ARG A 645 -34.17 -42.55 -3.09
N THR A 646 -32.92 -42.51 -3.58
CA THR A 646 -32.34 -41.50 -4.46
C THR A 646 -33.34 -40.79 -5.38
N GLY A 647 -33.26 -39.45 -5.46
CA GLY A 647 -33.93 -38.66 -6.49
C GLY A 647 -33.74 -37.15 -6.32
N ILE A 648 -32.70 -36.60 -6.94
CA ILE A 648 -32.69 -35.27 -7.59
C ILE A 648 -33.22 -35.55 -9.02
N PRO A 649 -34.16 -34.79 -9.63
CA PRO A 649 -34.01 -33.40 -10.12
C PRO A 649 -35.31 -32.54 -9.99
N VAL A 650 -35.36 -31.21 -10.19
CA VAL A 650 -34.76 -30.28 -11.17
C VAL A 650 -34.35 -28.98 -10.49
#